data_AF-A0A7W6S2S1-F1
#
_entry.id   AF-A0A7W6S2S1-F1
#
_cell.length_a   1.000
_cell.length_b   1.000
_cell.length_c   1.000
_cell.angle_alpha   90.00
_cell.angle_beta   90.00
_cell.angle_gamma   90.00
#
_symmetry.space_group_name_H-M   'P 1'
#
loop_
_entity.id
_entity.type
_entity.pdbx_description
1 polymer ?
#
loop_
_entity_poly.entity_id
_entity_poly.type
_entity_poly.pdbx_seq_one_letter_code
_entity_poly.pdbx_strand_id
1 'polypeptide(L)'
;MPLSPEQQAALARLALYTSDPWDESAAPRGFGDGGHIQADPDTGALLVDQMWADIVTAAGAVEQLAGEVGPIGGLADEIAALGAIAAEVTACAGAIADIQAAPAAATTAAGSATAAADSAIAAEAARDTAQGHATAAADSATGSAGSAAAAADSASAAGASATATETARTAAEGARDTAQGHATAASDSATAAGASATAAGAARTAAEGARDTAQGHATAATSARTAAEGARDTAQGHATAAGGARTGAETAAALAQAWADSEGAAPGGAGTKSAREWAAEAQAIAGGDFAPSTHTHAAAALTSGTLDIARLPPLILTPQIAAPAHGATGLALAPSLAATPYASLTSTRHAATRWQVLDDATAAVVYDSGASADLTAHTVPAGLLAPGGRYRVQARHGDDAGTWSAPSAPALIRTREALGVALIAPGGGGGTWQRVDEHGGALGDPAYALGGSAWADHPVWGGMTPEEIDGQHMVRIPAFWSRAAPITSGPLAGATAWWVGDAVFDGAVLHPAFRADGGVVDAVWIGAYQGTDDAGLRVASQPGAGPLTGLTLDAYRARCQARDGAGSAGWDLWSVYHWSAVQMLALIEMGGSDSQALIGPGRVAETGPAAVDAADVATASYRGLVGLWGNVAQWLAGLRTGAAGTLEIADFNGYGTWADTGLTAATTAHYPLTMLHSAGPGYDLRDVFLAEAADAASGSAATWPDRHVIAAAPDRVPAVGGAWDAGPDAGLWALTLDHAPTDASAAIGGRLVRVPG
;
A
#
# COMPACT_ATOMS: atom_id res chain seq x y z
N MET A 1 93.44 120.32 -9.97
CA MET A 1 92.99 119.65 -11.22
C MET A 1 91.54 119.23 -11.03
N PRO A 2 90.64 119.29 -12.03
CA PRO A 2 89.27 118.81 -11.87
C PRO A 2 89.24 117.27 -11.80
N LEU A 3 88.38 116.71 -10.92
CA LEU A 3 88.17 115.27 -10.73
C LEU A 3 87.87 114.55 -12.06
N SER A 4 88.35 113.31 -12.22
CA SER A 4 88.07 112.54 -13.45
C SER A 4 86.57 112.22 -13.58
N PRO A 5 86.04 112.04 -14.80
CA PRO A 5 84.64 111.70 -15.01
C PRO A 5 84.19 110.45 -14.25
N GLU A 6 85.08 109.49 -14.06
CA GLU A 6 84.82 108.27 -13.29
C GLU A 6 84.71 108.54 -11.78
N GLN A 7 85.57 109.41 -11.23
CA GLN A 7 85.51 109.81 -9.83
C GLN A 7 84.24 110.64 -9.54
N GLN A 8 83.80 111.48 -10.48
CA GLN A 8 82.53 112.20 -10.38
C GLN A 8 81.31 111.27 -10.48
N ALA A 9 81.37 110.24 -11.34
CA ALA A 9 80.31 109.25 -11.47
C ALA A 9 80.21 108.33 -10.24
N ALA A 10 81.35 107.95 -9.63
CA ALA A 10 81.39 107.17 -8.41
C ALA A 10 80.83 107.95 -7.21
N LEU A 11 81.19 109.23 -7.06
CA LEU A 11 80.60 110.13 -6.05
C LEU A 11 79.09 110.33 -6.25
N ALA A 12 78.62 110.42 -7.51
CA ALA A 12 77.19 110.54 -7.82
C ALA A 12 76.40 109.26 -7.52
N ARG A 13 77.00 108.07 -7.67
CA ARG A 13 76.37 106.79 -7.31
C ARG A 13 76.37 106.55 -5.80
N LEU A 14 77.43 106.96 -5.10
CA LEU A 14 77.48 106.92 -3.63
C LEU A 14 76.41 107.85 -2.99
N ALA A 15 76.10 108.98 -3.64
CA ALA A 15 75.04 109.90 -3.22
C ALA A 15 73.60 109.35 -3.44
N LEU A 16 73.42 108.38 -4.35
CA LEU A 16 72.14 107.68 -4.56
C LEU A 16 71.90 106.54 -3.56
N TYR A 17 72.96 106.03 -2.92
CA TYR A 17 72.84 105.07 -1.81
C TYR A 17 72.55 105.75 -0.45
N THR A 18 72.78 107.07 -0.34
CA THR A 18 72.54 107.84 0.89
C THR A 18 71.23 108.64 0.89
N SER A 19 70.45 108.59 -0.19
CA SER A 19 69.07 109.10 -0.25
C SER A 19 68.03 107.97 -0.14
N ASP A 20 67.70 107.62 1.11
CA ASP A 20 66.47 106.95 1.58
C ASP A 20 66.00 105.67 0.85
N PRO A 21 66.51 104.48 1.21
CA PRO A 21 65.73 103.25 1.12
C PRO A 21 64.91 103.09 2.42
N TRP A 22 63.66 102.62 2.31
CA TRP A 22 62.68 102.36 3.38
C TRP A 22 61.60 103.45 3.64
N ASP A 23 60.98 104.00 2.59
CA ASP A 23 59.58 104.46 2.68
C ASP A 23 58.63 103.34 2.19
N GLU A 24 58.06 102.60 3.14
CA GLU A 24 57.13 101.47 2.92
C GLU A 24 55.67 101.90 2.64
N SER A 25 55.39 103.16 2.27
CA SER A 25 54.01 103.68 2.23
C SER A 25 53.32 103.84 0.85
N ALA A 26 53.81 103.20 -0.22
CA ALA A 26 53.14 103.24 -1.54
C ALA A 26 52.70 101.85 -2.08
N ALA A 27 51.62 101.32 -1.47
CA ALA A 27 50.44 100.57 -1.99
C ALA A 27 50.50 99.65 -3.26
N PRO A 28 49.54 98.72 -3.49
CA PRO A 28 48.44 98.25 -2.63
C PRO A 28 48.29 96.71 -2.53
N ARG A 29 47.53 96.30 -1.51
CA ARG A 29 47.04 94.94 -1.25
C ARG A 29 46.10 94.43 -2.36
N GLY A 30 46.26 93.16 -2.72
CA GLY A 30 45.28 92.36 -3.47
C GLY A 30 45.66 90.88 -3.42
N PHE A 31 44.94 90.13 -2.59
CA PHE A 31 45.07 88.69 -2.33
C PHE A 31 44.85 87.80 -3.57
N GLY A 32 45.47 86.62 -3.58
CA GLY A 32 45.03 85.48 -4.40
C GLY A 32 46.06 84.35 -4.48
N ASP A 33 45.78 83.25 -3.80
CA ASP A 33 46.57 82.03 -3.60
C ASP A 33 47.32 81.41 -4.79
N GLY A 34 48.46 80.78 -4.46
CA GLY A 34 48.91 79.52 -5.07
C GLY A 34 49.92 79.61 -6.22
N GLY A 35 51.19 79.31 -5.94
CA GLY A 35 52.16 78.97 -6.99
C GLY A 35 53.62 79.15 -6.60
N HIS A 36 54.33 78.03 -6.42
CA HIS A 36 55.79 77.96 -6.38
C HIS A 36 56.44 78.73 -7.54
N ILE A 37 57.38 79.62 -7.22
CA ILE A 37 58.40 80.10 -8.17
C ILE A 37 59.75 80.01 -7.47
N GLN A 38 60.65 79.23 -8.07
CA GLN A 38 62.06 79.17 -7.72
C GLN A 38 62.67 80.57 -7.84
N ALA A 39 63.18 81.10 -6.73
CA ALA A 39 64.04 82.27 -6.75
C ALA A 39 65.47 81.82 -7.07
N ASP A 40 65.94 82.23 -8.24
CA ASP A 40 67.32 82.08 -8.72
C ASP A 40 68.28 82.92 -7.84
N PRO A 41 69.24 82.30 -7.11
CA PRO A 41 70.14 83.00 -6.19
C PRO A 41 71.19 83.90 -6.86
N ASP A 42 71.35 83.84 -8.18
CA ASP A 42 72.49 84.50 -8.86
C ASP A 42 72.32 86.03 -9.03
N THR A 43 71.15 86.59 -8.68
CA THR A 43 70.90 88.04 -8.83
C THR A 43 71.37 88.86 -7.61
N GLY A 44 71.54 88.23 -6.43
CA GLY A 44 71.96 88.91 -5.20
C GLY A 44 73.48 89.07 -5.05
N ALA A 45 74.26 88.16 -5.64
CA ALA A 45 75.72 88.16 -5.53
C ALA A 45 76.39 89.28 -6.38
N LEU A 46 75.81 89.63 -7.53
CA LEU A 46 76.33 90.68 -8.42
C LEU A 46 76.20 92.11 -7.85
N LEU A 47 75.26 92.35 -6.93
CA LEU A 47 75.06 93.67 -6.32
C LEU A 47 76.12 94.02 -5.27
N VAL A 48 76.66 93.02 -4.57
CA VAL A 48 77.62 93.21 -3.46
C VAL A 48 79.04 93.44 -3.99
N ASP A 49 79.44 92.72 -5.04
CA ASP A 49 80.74 92.91 -5.69
C ASP A 49 80.88 94.30 -6.36
N GLN A 50 79.80 94.79 -6.97
CA GLN A 50 79.78 96.11 -7.61
C GLN A 50 79.89 97.25 -6.57
N MET A 51 79.26 97.08 -5.40
CA MET A 51 79.32 98.04 -4.29
C MET A 51 80.72 98.11 -3.66
N TRP A 52 81.42 96.97 -3.57
CA TRP A 52 82.81 96.91 -3.08
C TRP A 52 83.81 97.58 -4.03
N ALA A 53 83.65 97.45 -5.35
CA ALA A 53 84.50 98.10 -6.34
C ALA A 53 84.40 99.65 -6.28
N ASP A 54 83.20 100.18 -6.02
CA ASP A 54 82.94 101.62 -5.91
C ASP A 54 83.54 102.22 -4.61
N ILE A 55 83.55 101.46 -3.49
CA ILE A 55 84.17 101.87 -2.22
C ILE A 55 85.70 101.97 -2.34
N VAL A 56 86.35 100.99 -2.99
CA VAL A 56 87.80 100.99 -3.19
C VAL A 56 88.25 102.14 -4.10
N THR A 57 87.44 102.49 -5.11
CA THR A 57 87.72 103.60 -6.02
C THR A 57 87.54 104.97 -5.35
N ALA A 58 86.57 105.10 -4.42
CA ALA A 58 86.36 106.30 -3.62
C ALA A 58 87.48 106.53 -2.58
N ALA A 59 88.05 105.46 -2.02
CA ALA A 59 89.17 105.55 -1.08
C ALA A 59 90.45 106.14 -1.74
N GLY A 60 90.73 105.81 -3.01
CA GLY A 60 91.85 106.37 -3.76
C GLY A 60 91.74 107.87 -4.07
N ALA A 61 90.53 108.45 -4.05
CA ALA A 61 90.29 109.88 -4.26
C ALA A 61 90.55 110.72 -2.98
N VAL A 62 90.43 110.11 -1.79
CA VAL A 62 90.72 110.76 -0.50
C VAL A 62 92.23 110.89 -0.27
N GLU A 63 93.03 109.96 -0.80
CA GLU A 63 94.50 109.98 -0.70
C GLU A 63 95.15 111.06 -1.59
N GLN A 64 94.47 111.52 -2.65
CA GLN A 64 94.97 112.56 -3.56
C GLN A 64 94.67 114.00 -3.09
N LEU A 65 93.79 114.17 -2.09
CA LEU A 65 93.40 115.45 -1.50
C LEU A 65 94.11 115.77 -0.15
N ALA A 66 94.92 114.85 0.38
CA ALA A 66 95.57 114.97 1.70
C ALA A 66 97.09 115.27 1.66
N GLY A 67 97.67 115.65 0.50
CA GLY A 67 99.12 115.81 0.31
C GLY A 67 99.65 117.22 -0.02
N GLU A 68 98.79 118.20 -0.32
CA GLU A 68 99.21 119.62 -0.42
C GLU A 68 98.63 120.40 0.76
N VAL A 69 99.49 121.18 1.43
CA VAL A 69 99.24 122.15 2.52
C VAL A 69 99.59 121.62 3.93
N GLY A 70 100.83 121.87 4.35
CA GLY A 70 101.12 122.08 5.78
C GLY A 70 100.88 123.55 6.18
N PRO A 71 101.27 123.99 7.38
CA PRO A 71 101.15 123.37 8.69
C PRO A 71 100.34 124.29 9.62
N ILE A 72 99.22 123.85 10.21
CA ILE A 72 98.57 124.61 11.29
C ILE A 72 98.06 123.60 12.33
N GLY A 73 98.52 123.75 13.58
CA GLY A 73 98.44 122.71 14.61
C GLY A 73 97.04 122.31 15.06
N GLY A 74 96.86 120.99 15.29
CA GLY A 74 95.73 120.41 16.02
C GLY A 74 95.16 119.11 15.44
N LEU A 75 95.94 118.01 15.31
CA LEU A 75 95.45 116.70 14.82
C LEU A 75 96.20 115.51 15.45
N ALA A 76 96.09 115.35 16.78
CA ALA A 76 96.60 114.16 17.49
C ALA A 76 95.51 113.10 17.75
N ASP A 77 94.23 113.49 17.74
CA ASP A 77 93.13 112.59 18.10
C ASP A 77 92.59 111.74 16.93
N GLU A 78 92.80 112.14 15.66
CA GLU A 78 92.29 111.39 14.50
C GLU A 78 93.14 110.18 14.10
N ILE A 79 94.42 110.14 14.48
CA ILE A 79 95.32 109.01 14.17
C ILE A 79 95.02 107.79 15.06
N ALA A 80 94.45 107.99 16.26
CA ALA A 80 94.05 106.91 17.15
C ALA A 80 92.80 106.14 16.66
N ALA A 81 91.92 106.78 15.88
CA ALA A 81 90.69 106.16 15.37
C ALA A 81 90.93 105.16 14.23
N LEU A 82 91.98 105.34 13.43
CA LEU A 82 92.30 104.48 12.27
C LEU A 82 92.90 103.13 12.67
N GLY A 83 93.53 103.03 13.86
CA GLY A 83 94.08 101.76 14.36
C GLY A 83 93.03 100.74 14.80
N ALA A 84 91.83 101.18 15.21
CA ALA A 84 90.75 100.30 15.67
C ALA A 84 90.03 99.57 14.53
N ILE A 85 89.91 100.23 13.37
CA ILE A 85 89.20 99.70 12.19
C ILE A 85 89.96 98.51 11.56
N ALA A 86 91.29 98.49 11.64
CA ALA A 86 92.10 97.40 11.08
C ALA A 86 91.94 96.06 11.83
N ALA A 87 91.58 96.07 13.11
CA ALA A 87 91.41 94.87 13.92
C ALA A 87 90.08 94.14 13.64
N GLU A 88 89.00 94.88 13.35
CA GLU A 88 87.69 94.29 13.03
C GLU A 88 87.66 93.60 11.66
N VAL A 89 88.46 94.09 10.70
CA VAL A 89 88.55 93.49 9.36
C VAL A 89 89.18 92.08 9.38
N THR A 90 90.11 91.82 10.30
CA THR A 90 90.73 90.49 10.42
C THR A 90 89.80 89.45 11.05
N ALA A 91 88.90 89.87 11.95
CA ALA A 91 87.88 88.99 12.54
C ALA A 91 86.80 88.59 11.53
N CYS A 92 86.44 89.46 10.59
CA CYS A 92 85.48 89.14 9.52
C CYS A 92 85.99 88.07 8.54
N ALA A 93 87.30 87.98 8.30
CA ALA A 93 87.85 86.98 7.37
C ALA A 93 87.71 85.52 7.87
N GLY A 94 87.73 85.30 9.19
CA GLY A 94 87.57 83.97 9.78
C GLY A 94 86.14 83.42 9.69
N ALA A 95 85.13 84.28 9.84
CA ALA A 95 83.71 83.88 9.78
C ALA A 95 83.23 83.51 8.37
N ILE A 96 83.91 84.00 7.32
CA ILE A 96 83.56 83.71 5.91
C ILE A 96 83.98 82.30 5.50
N ALA A 97 85.07 81.75 6.06
CA ALA A 97 85.52 80.38 5.77
C ALA A 97 84.54 79.32 6.28
N ASP A 98 83.91 79.54 7.44
CA ASP A 98 82.91 78.63 8.01
C ASP A 98 81.58 78.65 7.23
N ILE A 99 81.23 79.78 6.60
CA ILE A 99 80.03 79.92 5.76
C ILE A 99 80.18 79.15 4.43
N GLN A 100 81.40 79.02 3.89
CA GLN A 100 81.65 78.30 2.64
C GLN A 100 81.61 76.76 2.77
N ALA A 101 81.77 76.19 3.97
CA ALA A 101 81.75 74.74 4.19
C ALA A 101 80.35 74.13 4.42
N ALA A 102 79.36 74.96 4.79
CA ALA A 102 77.99 74.53 5.08
C ALA A 102 77.22 73.85 3.92
N PRO A 103 77.37 74.25 2.63
CA PRO A 103 76.60 73.66 1.52
C PRO A 103 76.96 72.19 1.21
N ALA A 104 78.24 71.80 1.39
CA ALA A 104 78.71 70.45 1.10
C ALA A 104 78.21 69.41 2.13
N ALA A 105 78.12 69.80 3.40
CA ALA A 105 77.59 68.96 4.46
C ALA A 105 76.07 68.71 4.32
N ALA A 106 75.32 69.74 3.93
CA ALA A 106 73.87 69.65 3.70
C ALA A 106 73.52 68.69 2.53
N THR A 107 74.30 68.71 1.46
CA THR A 107 74.09 67.83 0.29
C THR A 107 74.35 66.35 0.62
N THR A 108 75.36 66.07 1.44
CA THR A 108 75.67 64.69 1.88
C THR A 108 74.60 64.13 2.81
N ALA A 109 74.08 64.95 3.74
CA ALA A 109 72.98 64.57 4.62
C ALA A 109 71.69 64.27 3.82
N ALA A 110 71.36 65.09 2.82
CA ALA A 110 70.21 64.86 1.94
C ALA A 110 70.35 63.54 1.14
N GLY A 111 71.52 63.25 0.58
CA GLY A 111 71.78 61.98 -0.12
C GLY A 111 71.66 60.75 0.79
N SER A 112 72.11 60.84 2.03
CA SER A 112 71.97 59.76 3.02
C SER A 112 70.52 59.52 3.45
N ALA A 113 69.70 60.58 3.52
CA ALA A 113 68.28 60.48 3.83
C ALA A 113 67.49 59.81 2.69
N THR A 114 67.80 60.13 1.44
CA THR A 114 67.20 59.47 0.27
C THR A 114 67.54 57.98 0.22
N ALA A 115 68.80 57.60 0.44
CA ALA A 115 69.22 56.19 0.46
C ALA A 115 68.55 55.38 1.59
N ALA A 116 68.31 56.02 2.74
CA ALA A 116 67.56 55.41 3.84
C ALA A 116 66.06 55.23 3.49
N ALA A 117 65.45 56.20 2.81
CA ALA A 117 64.08 56.09 2.33
C ALA A 117 63.92 54.97 1.27
N ASP A 118 64.86 54.87 0.32
CA ASP A 118 64.85 53.81 -0.69
C ASP A 118 65.03 52.42 -0.07
N SER A 119 65.88 52.31 0.96
CA SER A 119 66.06 51.06 1.72
C SER A 119 64.81 50.67 2.51
N ALA A 120 64.08 51.64 3.06
CA ALA A 120 62.82 51.40 3.75
C ALA A 120 61.73 50.91 2.78
N ILE A 121 61.63 51.49 1.58
CA ILE A 121 60.71 51.04 0.53
C ILE A 121 61.04 49.61 0.09
N ALA A 122 62.33 49.29 -0.10
CA ALA A 122 62.76 47.93 -0.44
C ALA A 122 62.44 46.91 0.67
N ALA A 123 62.55 47.31 1.94
CA ALA A 123 62.19 46.47 3.07
C ALA A 123 60.67 46.26 3.20
N GLU A 124 59.85 47.26 2.86
CA GLU A 124 58.39 47.14 2.75
C GLU A 124 58.02 46.13 1.65
N ALA A 125 58.60 46.27 0.44
CA ALA A 125 58.35 45.37 -0.67
C ALA A 125 58.77 43.90 -0.39
N ALA A 126 59.85 43.71 0.37
CA ALA A 126 60.28 42.38 0.81
C ALA A 126 59.31 41.77 1.83
N ARG A 127 58.74 42.58 2.73
CA ARG A 127 57.71 42.15 3.69
C ARG A 127 56.42 41.74 2.96
N ASP A 128 55.98 42.52 1.99
CA ASP A 128 54.79 42.20 1.17
C ASP A 128 54.99 40.88 0.41
N THR A 129 56.18 40.67 -0.15
CA THR A 129 56.52 39.42 -0.85
C THR A 129 56.50 38.22 0.12
N ALA A 130 57.06 38.38 1.32
CA ALA A 130 57.05 37.33 2.34
C ALA A 130 55.63 37.00 2.82
N GLN A 131 54.77 38.02 2.98
CA GLN A 131 53.36 37.85 3.31
C GLN A 131 52.59 37.13 2.19
N GLY A 132 52.90 37.45 0.93
CA GLY A 132 52.36 36.73 -0.25
C GLY A 132 52.73 35.25 -0.22
N HIS A 133 54.01 34.92 0.04
CA HIS A 133 54.44 33.53 0.17
C HIS A 133 53.79 32.79 1.36
N ALA A 134 53.63 33.45 2.51
CA ALA A 134 52.97 32.87 3.67
C ALA A 134 51.49 32.55 3.38
N THR A 135 50.81 33.43 2.65
CA THR A 135 49.41 33.22 2.22
C THR A 135 49.31 32.04 1.26
N ALA A 136 50.17 31.99 0.24
CA ALA A 136 50.21 30.87 -0.71
C ALA A 136 50.51 29.51 -0.04
N ALA A 137 51.36 29.51 1.00
CA ALA A 137 51.64 28.31 1.79
C ALA A 137 50.42 27.87 2.61
N ALA A 138 49.68 28.81 3.20
CA ALA A 138 48.45 28.53 3.94
C ALA A 138 47.33 28.00 3.02
N ASP A 139 47.19 28.57 1.82
CA ASP A 139 46.24 28.10 0.80
C ASP A 139 46.60 26.67 0.34
N SER A 140 47.89 26.41 0.13
CA SER A 140 48.39 25.08 -0.23
C SER A 140 48.14 24.03 0.88
N ALA A 141 48.32 24.42 2.14
CA ALA A 141 48.02 23.55 3.29
C ALA A 141 46.51 23.29 3.43
N THR A 142 45.68 24.27 3.13
CA THR A 142 44.21 24.12 3.12
C THR A 142 43.78 23.17 1.99
N GLY A 143 44.37 23.30 0.80
CA GLY A 143 44.12 22.41 -0.33
C GLY A 143 44.55 20.96 -0.06
N SER A 144 45.68 20.76 0.61
CA SER A 144 46.15 19.42 0.98
C SER A 144 45.27 18.77 2.07
N ALA A 145 44.80 19.55 3.04
CA ALA A 145 43.83 19.09 4.04
C ALA A 145 42.48 18.70 3.39
N GLY A 146 41.98 19.49 2.44
CA GLY A 146 40.77 19.16 1.68
C GLY A 146 40.93 17.89 0.85
N SER A 147 42.10 17.69 0.23
CA SER A 147 42.42 16.47 -0.51
C SER A 147 42.47 15.22 0.40
N ALA A 148 43.00 15.36 1.61
CA ALA A 148 43.03 14.28 2.60
C ALA A 148 41.62 13.91 3.11
N ALA A 149 40.76 14.91 3.32
CA ALA A 149 39.36 14.69 3.69
C ALA A 149 38.60 13.93 2.58
N ALA A 150 38.74 14.36 1.32
CA ALA A 150 38.12 13.68 0.18
C ALA A 150 38.60 12.21 0.01
N ALA A 151 39.87 11.93 0.32
CA ALA A 151 40.40 10.57 0.33
C ALA A 151 39.79 9.71 1.46
N ALA A 152 39.57 10.28 2.64
CA ALA A 152 38.92 9.60 3.76
C ALA A 152 37.43 9.31 3.47
N ASP A 153 36.72 10.25 2.84
CA ASP A 153 35.34 10.06 2.39
C ASP A 153 35.25 8.94 1.34
N SER A 154 36.19 8.94 0.38
CA SER A 154 36.27 7.90 -0.65
C SER A 154 36.54 6.51 -0.05
N ALA A 155 37.41 6.41 0.95
CA ALA A 155 37.67 5.16 1.67
C ALA A 155 36.44 4.67 2.45
N SER A 156 35.70 5.58 3.07
CA SER A 156 34.47 5.27 3.79
C SER A 156 33.36 4.79 2.84
N ALA A 157 33.22 5.41 1.67
CA ALA A 157 32.30 4.98 0.61
C ALA A 157 32.65 3.58 0.08
N ALA A 158 33.95 3.28 -0.08
CA ALA A 158 34.41 1.94 -0.47
C ALA A 158 34.07 0.87 0.59
N GLY A 159 34.22 1.20 1.88
CA GLY A 159 33.82 0.31 2.99
C GLY A 159 32.31 0.05 3.04
N ALA A 160 31.50 1.08 2.81
CA ALA A 160 30.04 0.94 2.70
C ALA A 160 29.65 0.07 1.49
N SER A 161 30.30 0.26 0.34
CA SER A 161 30.08 -0.57 -0.86
C SER A 161 30.45 -2.03 -0.65
N ALA A 162 31.53 -2.33 0.07
CA ALA A 162 31.91 -3.70 0.41
C ALA A 162 30.89 -4.36 1.33
N THR A 163 30.38 -3.62 2.32
CA THR A 163 29.33 -4.11 3.24
C THR A 163 28.02 -4.40 2.48
N ALA A 164 27.60 -3.48 1.60
CA ALA A 164 26.41 -3.68 0.76
C ALA A 164 26.53 -4.91 -0.15
N THR A 165 27.72 -5.15 -0.70
CA THR A 165 27.99 -6.35 -1.53
C THR A 165 27.84 -7.63 -0.72
N GLU A 166 28.32 -7.65 0.53
CA GLU A 166 28.22 -8.81 1.41
C GLU A 166 26.77 -9.08 1.88
N THR A 167 26.02 -8.02 2.15
CA THR A 167 24.58 -8.10 2.41
C THR A 167 23.83 -8.66 1.20
N ALA A 168 24.13 -8.19 0.00
CA ALA A 168 23.52 -8.69 -1.23
C ALA A 168 23.87 -10.16 -1.49
N ARG A 169 25.11 -10.58 -1.20
CA ARG A 169 25.54 -11.99 -1.29
C ARG A 169 24.71 -12.87 -0.34
N THR A 170 24.54 -12.44 0.91
CA THR A 170 23.78 -13.18 1.92
C THR A 170 22.30 -13.27 1.54
N ALA A 171 21.71 -12.19 1.02
CA ALA A 171 20.34 -12.19 0.52
C ALA A 171 20.16 -13.14 -0.67
N ALA A 172 21.12 -13.18 -1.60
CA ALA A 172 21.09 -14.11 -2.73
C ALA A 172 21.23 -15.59 -2.31
N GLU A 173 21.98 -15.86 -1.24
CA GLU A 173 22.04 -17.20 -0.63
C GLU A 173 20.70 -17.59 0.00
N GLY A 174 20.08 -16.69 0.78
CA GLY A 174 18.74 -16.92 1.33
C GLY A 174 17.69 -17.16 0.26
N ALA A 175 17.70 -16.37 -0.82
CA ALA A 175 16.78 -16.56 -1.96
C ALA A 175 16.98 -17.91 -2.66
N ARG A 176 18.23 -18.40 -2.74
CA ARG A 176 18.52 -19.73 -3.30
C ARG A 176 17.96 -20.85 -2.41
N ASP A 177 18.11 -20.73 -1.10
CA ASP A 177 17.58 -21.69 -0.14
C ASP A 177 16.05 -21.72 -0.18
N THR A 178 15.40 -20.55 -0.27
CA THR A 178 13.95 -20.43 -0.48
C THR A 178 13.50 -21.10 -1.78
N ALA A 179 14.19 -20.86 -2.89
CA ALA A 179 13.89 -21.49 -4.18
C ALA A 179 14.03 -23.03 -4.12
N GLN A 180 15.03 -23.54 -3.40
CA GLN A 180 15.18 -24.98 -3.17
C GLN A 180 14.06 -25.55 -2.29
N GLY A 181 13.59 -24.80 -1.30
CA GLY A 181 12.40 -25.13 -0.52
C GLY A 181 11.15 -25.24 -1.39
N HIS A 182 10.90 -24.26 -2.27
CA HIS A 182 9.79 -24.30 -3.22
C HIS A 182 9.86 -25.49 -4.18
N ALA A 183 11.05 -25.81 -4.70
CA ALA A 183 11.24 -26.97 -5.57
C ALA A 183 10.92 -28.30 -4.85
N THR A 184 11.27 -28.40 -3.57
CA THR A 184 10.95 -29.57 -2.74
C THR A 184 9.44 -29.68 -2.51
N ALA A 185 8.78 -28.57 -2.13
CA ALA A 185 7.34 -28.53 -1.93
C ALA A 185 6.55 -28.86 -3.22
N ALA A 186 7.05 -28.42 -4.39
CA ALA A 186 6.46 -28.78 -5.68
C ALA A 186 6.57 -30.29 -5.98
N SER A 187 7.71 -30.91 -5.64
CA SER A 187 7.91 -32.36 -5.76
C SER A 187 6.98 -33.16 -4.84
N ASP A 188 6.80 -32.70 -3.60
CA ASP A 188 5.87 -33.32 -2.64
C ASP A 188 4.42 -33.19 -3.10
N SER A 189 4.04 -32.03 -3.63
CA SER A 189 2.72 -31.77 -4.20
C SER A 189 2.44 -32.67 -5.41
N ALA A 190 3.42 -32.86 -6.30
CA ALA A 190 3.29 -33.78 -7.42
C ALA A 190 3.11 -35.24 -6.97
N THR A 191 3.80 -35.64 -5.90
CA THR A 191 3.65 -36.97 -5.28
C THR A 191 2.26 -37.17 -4.68
N ALA A 192 1.74 -36.17 -3.97
CA ALA A 192 0.40 -36.18 -3.40
C ALA A 192 -0.70 -36.21 -4.48
N ALA A 193 -0.50 -35.50 -5.60
CA ALA A 193 -1.39 -35.57 -6.76
C ALA A 193 -1.42 -36.98 -7.38
N GLY A 194 -0.26 -37.64 -7.48
CA GLY A 194 -0.17 -39.03 -7.93
C GLY A 194 -0.91 -40.02 -7.01
N ALA A 195 -0.80 -39.84 -5.70
CA ALA A 195 -1.55 -40.64 -4.72
C ALA A 195 -3.07 -40.42 -4.84
N SER A 196 -3.49 -39.15 -5.02
CA SER A 196 -4.89 -38.78 -5.22
C SER A 196 -5.47 -39.37 -6.51
N ALA A 197 -4.72 -39.35 -7.61
CA ALA A 197 -5.11 -39.98 -8.86
C ALA A 197 -5.28 -41.51 -8.71
N THR A 198 -4.40 -42.15 -7.94
CA THR A 198 -4.49 -43.58 -7.63
C THR A 198 -5.75 -43.90 -6.81
N ALA A 199 -6.06 -43.08 -5.80
CA ALA A 199 -7.26 -43.22 -4.98
C ALA A 199 -8.55 -43.01 -5.80
N ALA A 200 -8.55 -42.01 -6.70
CA ALA A 200 -9.67 -41.79 -7.62
C ALA A 200 -9.87 -42.97 -8.59
N GLY A 201 -8.78 -43.59 -9.06
CA GLY A 201 -8.83 -44.82 -9.84
C GLY A 201 -9.48 -45.97 -9.07
N ALA A 202 -9.07 -46.21 -7.82
CA ALA A 202 -9.65 -47.23 -6.97
C ALA A 202 -11.15 -47.00 -6.68
N ALA A 203 -11.55 -45.74 -6.45
CA ALA A 203 -12.95 -45.36 -6.26
C ALA A 203 -13.80 -45.62 -7.51
N ARG A 204 -13.26 -45.37 -8.71
CA ARG A 204 -13.93 -45.68 -9.97
C ARG A 204 -14.19 -47.17 -10.13
N THR A 205 -13.19 -48.01 -9.86
CA THR A 205 -13.32 -49.47 -9.90
C THR A 205 -14.36 -49.97 -8.89
N ALA A 206 -14.39 -49.40 -7.68
CA ALA A 206 -15.40 -49.74 -6.68
C ALA A 206 -16.82 -49.35 -7.12
N ALA A 207 -16.98 -48.20 -7.75
CA ALA A 207 -18.26 -47.75 -8.31
C ALA A 207 -18.74 -48.63 -9.47
N GLU A 208 -17.82 -49.13 -10.30
CA GLU A 208 -18.12 -50.11 -11.36
C GLU A 208 -18.60 -51.44 -10.76
N GLY A 209 -17.92 -51.97 -9.74
CA GLY A 209 -18.36 -53.20 -9.05
C GLY A 209 -19.73 -53.05 -8.35
N ALA A 210 -20.03 -51.88 -7.79
CA ALA A 210 -21.35 -51.58 -7.22
C ALA A 210 -22.44 -51.54 -8.30
N ARG A 211 -22.14 -51.00 -9.49
CA ARG A 211 -23.06 -50.97 -10.64
C ARG A 211 -23.36 -52.38 -11.14
N ASP A 212 -22.36 -53.23 -11.26
CA ASP A 212 -22.53 -54.63 -11.67
C ASP A 212 -23.40 -55.41 -10.68
N THR A 213 -23.19 -55.17 -9.37
CA THR A 213 -24.01 -55.74 -8.30
C THR A 213 -25.47 -55.28 -8.42
N ALA A 214 -25.71 -53.99 -8.65
CA ALA A 214 -27.05 -53.45 -8.85
C ALA A 214 -27.74 -54.04 -10.10
N GLN A 215 -27.00 -54.25 -11.19
CA GLN A 215 -27.50 -54.91 -12.40
C GLN A 215 -27.85 -56.38 -12.13
N GLY A 216 -27.05 -57.08 -11.31
CA GLY A 216 -27.36 -58.42 -10.81
C GLY A 216 -28.68 -58.46 -10.04
N HIS A 217 -28.90 -57.53 -9.11
CA HIS A 217 -30.17 -57.40 -8.39
C HIS A 217 -31.35 -57.10 -9.32
N ALA A 218 -31.19 -56.24 -10.32
CA ALA A 218 -32.25 -55.93 -11.29
C ALA A 218 -32.64 -57.16 -12.15
N THR A 219 -31.65 -57.96 -12.54
CA THR A 219 -31.85 -59.21 -13.28
C THR A 219 -32.57 -60.26 -12.44
N ALA A 220 -32.19 -60.40 -11.17
CA ALA A 220 -32.87 -61.28 -10.21
C ALA A 220 -34.32 -60.85 -9.97
N ALA A 221 -34.58 -59.56 -9.81
CA ALA A 221 -35.94 -59.00 -9.66
C ALA A 221 -36.81 -59.26 -10.89
N THR A 222 -36.24 -59.16 -12.09
CA THR A 222 -36.94 -59.47 -13.35
C THR A 222 -37.30 -60.95 -13.43
N SER A 223 -36.35 -61.84 -13.09
CA SER A 223 -36.57 -63.30 -13.06
C SER A 223 -37.66 -63.69 -12.06
N ALA A 224 -37.67 -63.07 -10.88
CA ALA A 224 -38.70 -63.27 -9.86
C ALA A 224 -40.10 -62.83 -10.36
N ARG A 225 -40.17 -61.74 -11.13
CA ARG A 225 -41.43 -61.27 -11.74
C ARG A 225 -41.98 -62.26 -12.76
N THR A 226 -41.13 -62.75 -13.66
CA THR A 226 -41.53 -63.77 -14.66
C THR A 226 -42.01 -65.05 -13.98
N ALA A 227 -41.35 -65.49 -12.90
CA ALA A 227 -41.79 -66.64 -12.12
C ALA A 227 -43.17 -66.41 -11.47
N ALA A 228 -43.41 -65.21 -10.94
CA ALA A 228 -44.71 -64.85 -10.37
C ALA A 228 -45.82 -64.78 -11.43
N GLU A 229 -45.52 -64.33 -12.65
CA GLU A 229 -46.45 -64.35 -13.79
C GLU A 229 -46.79 -65.78 -14.20
N GLY A 230 -45.81 -66.68 -14.34
CA GLY A 230 -46.06 -68.09 -14.63
C GLY A 230 -46.88 -68.81 -13.56
N ALA A 231 -46.66 -68.48 -12.28
CA ALA A 231 -47.49 -68.99 -11.18
C ALA A 231 -48.95 -68.50 -11.27
N ARG A 232 -49.16 -67.25 -11.69
CA ARG A 232 -50.49 -66.68 -11.93
C ARG A 232 -51.21 -67.40 -13.06
N ASP A 233 -50.54 -67.64 -14.19
CA ASP A 233 -51.12 -68.34 -15.34
C ASP A 233 -51.52 -69.78 -14.96
N THR A 234 -50.67 -70.45 -14.18
CA THR A 234 -50.96 -71.79 -13.65
C THR A 234 -52.19 -71.79 -12.74
N ALA A 235 -52.29 -70.81 -11.83
CA ALA A 235 -53.46 -70.65 -10.96
C ALA A 235 -54.75 -70.39 -11.77
N GLN A 236 -54.67 -69.59 -12.83
CA GLN A 236 -55.79 -69.34 -13.74
C GLN A 236 -56.20 -70.61 -14.51
N GLY A 237 -55.23 -71.43 -14.93
CA GLY A 237 -55.47 -72.75 -15.51
C GLY A 237 -56.24 -73.67 -14.55
N HIS A 238 -55.81 -73.76 -13.29
CA HIS A 238 -56.51 -74.52 -12.25
C HIS A 238 -57.93 -74.00 -12.00
N ALA A 239 -58.13 -72.68 -11.95
CA ALA A 239 -59.46 -72.08 -11.79
C ALA A 239 -60.40 -72.44 -12.95
N THR A 240 -59.88 -72.44 -14.18
CA THR A 240 -60.65 -72.83 -15.38
C THR A 240 -61.04 -74.31 -15.33
N ALA A 241 -60.11 -75.19 -14.96
CA ALA A 241 -60.37 -76.62 -14.81
C ALA A 241 -61.41 -76.90 -13.71
N ALA A 242 -61.31 -76.22 -12.57
CA ALA A 242 -62.30 -76.31 -11.49
C ALA A 242 -63.68 -75.81 -11.92
N GLY A 243 -63.74 -74.74 -12.73
CA GLY A 243 -64.98 -74.27 -13.36
C GLY A 243 -65.62 -75.33 -14.27
N GLY A 244 -64.82 -75.97 -15.13
CA GLY A 244 -65.29 -77.06 -15.99
C GLY A 244 -65.80 -78.27 -15.21
N ALA A 245 -65.09 -78.66 -14.13
CA ALA A 245 -65.52 -79.73 -13.24
C ALA A 245 -66.85 -79.41 -12.53
N ARG A 246 -67.04 -78.16 -12.08
CA ARG A 246 -68.31 -77.69 -11.50
C ARG A 246 -69.46 -77.81 -12.50
N THR A 247 -69.29 -77.33 -13.73
CA THR A 247 -70.33 -77.44 -14.77
C THR A 247 -70.63 -78.90 -15.11
N GLY A 248 -69.62 -79.76 -15.13
CA GLY A 248 -69.81 -81.21 -15.30
C GLY A 248 -70.62 -81.83 -14.16
N ALA A 249 -70.34 -81.45 -12.92
CA ALA A 249 -71.11 -81.91 -11.75
C ALA A 249 -72.55 -81.39 -11.77
N GLU A 250 -72.78 -80.13 -12.15
CA GLU A 250 -74.12 -79.55 -12.32
C GLU A 250 -74.92 -80.30 -13.40
N THR A 251 -74.28 -80.66 -14.51
CA THR A 251 -74.90 -81.44 -15.60
C THR A 251 -75.26 -82.85 -15.13
N ALA A 252 -74.36 -83.51 -14.39
CA ALA A 252 -74.60 -84.83 -13.82
C ALA A 252 -75.73 -84.80 -12.77
N ALA A 253 -75.78 -83.76 -11.93
CA ALA A 253 -76.86 -83.55 -10.98
C ALA A 253 -78.22 -83.34 -11.68
N ALA A 254 -78.25 -82.57 -12.77
CA ALA A 254 -79.46 -82.37 -13.56
C ALA A 254 -79.95 -83.67 -14.23
N LEU A 255 -79.03 -84.51 -14.72
CA LEU A 255 -79.35 -85.85 -15.25
C LEU A 255 -79.89 -86.79 -14.17
N ALA A 256 -79.28 -86.78 -12.98
CA ALA A 256 -79.73 -87.59 -11.85
C ALA A 256 -81.13 -87.15 -11.37
N GLN A 257 -81.41 -85.85 -11.35
CA GLN A 257 -82.73 -85.31 -11.04
C GLN A 257 -83.77 -85.71 -12.10
N ALA A 258 -83.42 -85.63 -13.39
CA ALA A 258 -84.29 -86.07 -14.48
C ALA A 258 -84.61 -87.58 -14.42
N TRP A 259 -83.67 -88.41 -13.98
CA TRP A 259 -83.93 -89.82 -13.68
C TRP A 259 -84.85 -90.01 -12.47
N ALA A 260 -84.64 -89.23 -11.40
CA ALA A 260 -85.48 -89.28 -10.19
C ALA A 260 -86.93 -88.84 -10.44
N ASP A 261 -87.14 -87.90 -11.36
CA ASP A 261 -88.46 -87.36 -11.72
C ASP A 261 -89.20 -88.24 -12.76
N SER A 262 -88.54 -89.27 -13.31
CA SER A 262 -89.20 -90.26 -14.16
C SER A 262 -90.02 -91.24 -13.30
N GLU A 263 -91.31 -90.98 -13.16
CA GLU A 263 -92.26 -91.88 -12.49
C GLU A 263 -92.45 -93.16 -13.32
N GLY A 264 -91.62 -94.18 -13.09
CA GLY A 264 -91.82 -95.49 -13.70
C GLY A 264 -90.70 -96.50 -13.44
N ALA A 265 -91.00 -97.45 -12.54
CA ALA A 265 -90.35 -98.75 -12.32
C ALA A 265 -89.11 -98.80 -11.40
N ALA A 266 -89.37 -99.06 -10.11
CA ALA A 266 -88.45 -99.81 -9.26
C ALA A 266 -88.44 -101.31 -9.66
N PRO A 267 -87.30 -101.99 -9.53
CA PRO A 267 -87.18 -103.09 -8.55
C PRO A 267 -85.88 -102.91 -7.75
N GLY A 268 -85.80 -103.12 -6.43
CA GLY A 268 -86.35 -104.20 -5.65
C GLY A 268 -85.18 -104.99 -5.05
N GLY A 269 -84.79 -104.69 -3.81
CA GLY A 269 -83.79 -105.44 -3.05
C GLY A 269 -83.50 -104.79 -1.68
N ALA A 270 -83.79 -105.50 -0.59
CA ALA A 270 -83.58 -105.01 0.77
C ALA A 270 -82.12 -104.61 1.00
N GLY A 271 -81.88 -103.32 1.26
CA GLY A 271 -80.56 -102.75 1.57
C GLY A 271 -80.06 -101.63 0.64
N THR A 272 -80.78 -101.27 -0.43
CA THR A 272 -80.34 -100.22 -1.37
C THR A 272 -81.01 -98.87 -1.13
N LYS A 273 -80.19 -97.82 -0.98
CA LYS A 273 -80.63 -96.41 -0.87
C LYS A 273 -81.54 -96.01 -2.03
N SER A 274 -82.62 -95.30 -1.74
CA SER A 274 -83.53 -94.71 -2.72
C SER A 274 -82.83 -93.65 -3.58
N ALA A 275 -83.38 -93.33 -4.76
CA ALA A 275 -82.82 -92.30 -5.64
C ALA A 275 -82.69 -90.93 -4.94
N ARG A 276 -83.58 -90.60 -3.98
CA ARG A 276 -83.46 -89.41 -3.14
C ARG A 276 -82.32 -89.48 -2.13
N GLU A 277 -82.03 -90.66 -1.58
CA GLU A 277 -80.92 -90.86 -0.64
C GLU A 277 -79.57 -90.84 -1.36
N TRP A 278 -79.50 -91.32 -2.61
CA TRP A 278 -78.33 -91.13 -3.48
C TRP A 278 -78.10 -89.67 -3.88
N ALA A 279 -79.17 -88.91 -4.16
CA ALA A 279 -79.07 -87.48 -4.46
C ALA A 279 -78.57 -86.65 -3.25
N ALA A 280 -79.02 -86.99 -2.04
CA ALA A 280 -78.56 -86.36 -0.80
C ALA A 280 -77.09 -86.68 -0.48
N GLU A 281 -76.62 -87.90 -0.79
CA GLU A 281 -75.23 -88.30 -0.59
C GLU A 281 -74.28 -87.73 -1.66
N ALA A 282 -74.76 -87.54 -2.89
CA ALA A 282 -74.03 -86.82 -3.94
C ALA A 282 -73.83 -85.33 -3.58
N GLN A 283 -74.80 -84.69 -2.91
CA GLN A 283 -74.65 -83.33 -2.36
C GLN A 283 -73.64 -83.27 -1.20
N ALA A 284 -73.54 -84.33 -0.38
CA ALA A 284 -72.55 -84.41 0.70
C ALA A 284 -71.11 -84.60 0.18
N ILE A 285 -70.93 -85.30 -0.95
CA ILE A 285 -69.62 -85.45 -1.61
C ILE A 285 -69.21 -84.16 -2.33
N ALA A 286 -70.16 -83.39 -2.89
CA ALA A 286 -69.90 -82.09 -3.51
C ALA A 286 -69.51 -80.98 -2.51
N GLY A 287 -69.80 -81.18 -1.21
CA GLY A 287 -69.42 -80.28 -0.11
C GLY A 287 -68.17 -80.70 0.67
N GLY A 288 -67.52 -81.81 0.29
CA GLY A 288 -66.31 -82.31 0.96
C GLY A 288 -65.04 -81.65 0.45
N ASP A 289 -64.24 -81.11 1.37
CA ASP A 289 -62.93 -80.50 1.13
C ASP A 289 -61.99 -81.40 0.32
N PHE A 290 -61.94 -81.18 -0.99
CA PHE A 290 -60.84 -81.63 -1.84
C PHE A 290 -59.77 -80.54 -1.83
N ALA A 291 -58.82 -80.64 -0.90
CA ALA A 291 -57.62 -79.81 -0.90
C ALA A 291 -56.66 -80.27 -2.00
N PRO A 292 -56.22 -79.39 -2.93
CA PRO A 292 -54.94 -79.54 -3.56
C PRO A 292 -53.87 -78.84 -2.72
N SER A 293 -52.80 -79.59 -2.49
CA SER A 293 -51.59 -79.22 -1.78
C SER A 293 -50.95 -77.89 -2.22
N THR A 294 -50.47 -77.16 -1.20
CA THR A 294 -49.37 -76.19 -1.20
C THR A 294 -49.55 -74.89 -2.01
N HIS A 295 -49.31 -73.76 -1.32
CA HIS A 295 -49.28 -72.36 -1.78
C HIS A 295 -50.55 -71.50 -1.62
N THR A 296 -51.12 -71.45 -0.42
CA THR A 296 -52.15 -70.43 -0.10
C THR A 296 -51.99 -69.83 1.30
N HIS A 297 -50.83 -69.20 1.57
CA HIS A 297 -50.65 -68.41 2.80
C HIS A 297 -50.64 -66.88 2.56
N ALA A 298 -50.67 -66.40 1.32
CA ALA A 298 -50.52 -64.97 1.04
C ALA A 298 -51.84 -64.17 1.01
N ALA A 299 -52.98 -64.80 0.69
CA ALA A 299 -54.23 -64.07 0.44
C ALA A 299 -55.18 -63.96 1.65
N ALA A 300 -55.04 -64.83 2.66
CA ALA A 300 -55.87 -64.78 3.87
C ALA A 300 -55.36 -63.78 4.94
N ALA A 301 -54.10 -63.35 4.86
CA ALA A 301 -53.46 -62.49 5.88
C ALA A 301 -53.92 -61.02 5.84
N LEU A 302 -54.42 -60.54 4.69
CA LEU A 302 -54.90 -59.16 4.53
C LEU A 302 -56.27 -58.91 5.20
N THR A 303 -57.07 -59.97 5.41
CA THR A 303 -58.42 -59.87 6.00
C THR A 303 -58.50 -60.32 7.46
N SER A 304 -57.45 -60.97 8.00
CA SER A 304 -57.41 -61.46 9.39
C SER A 304 -56.52 -60.67 10.35
N GLY A 305 -56.00 -59.49 9.97
CA GLY A 305 -55.18 -58.67 10.86
C GLY A 305 -53.82 -59.27 11.24
N THR A 306 -53.28 -60.20 10.43
CA THR A 306 -51.99 -60.88 10.64
C THR A 306 -50.86 -60.27 9.82
N LEU A 307 -50.86 -58.95 9.64
CA LEU A 307 -49.59 -58.23 9.48
C LEU A 307 -49.14 -57.91 10.91
N ASP A 308 -48.28 -58.76 11.45
CA ASP A 308 -47.64 -58.50 12.73
C ASP A 308 -46.69 -57.31 12.55
N ILE A 309 -47.21 -56.09 12.75
CA ILE A 309 -46.45 -54.83 12.65
C ILE A 309 -45.23 -54.88 13.59
N ALA A 310 -45.26 -55.73 14.64
CA ALA A 310 -44.14 -55.97 15.54
C ALA A 310 -42.99 -56.81 14.93
N ARG A 311 -43.17 -57.40 13.74
CA ARG A 311 -42.15 -58.17 13.01
C ARG A 311 -41.55 -57.43 11.80
N LEU A 312 -42.02 -56.23 11.47
CA LEU A 312 -41.30 -55.35 10.54
C LEU A 312 -40.09 -54.74 11.28
N PRO A 313 -38.90 -54.62 10.66
CA PRO A 313 -37.80 -53.89 11.28
C PRO A 313 -38.31 -52.48 11.62
N PRO A 314 -37.99 -51.95 12.80
CA PRO A 314 -38.55 -50.67 13.23
C PRO A 314 -38.09 -49.57 12.26
N LEU A 315 -39.05 -49.00 11.53
CA LEU A 315 -38.79 -48.05 10.44
C LEU A 315 -38.98 -46.63 10.97
N ILE A 316 -38.00 -46.14 11.72
CA ILE A 316 -37.82 -44.71 11.96
C ILE A 316 -37.28 -44.11 10.66
N LEU A 317 -37.96 -43.09 10.13
CA LEU A 317 -37.48 -42.41 8.93
C LEU A 317 -36.15 -41.71 9.22
N THR A 318 -35.15 -41.93 8.36
CA THR A 318 -33.85 -41.27 8.47
C THR A 318 -34.01 -39.75 8.37
N PRO A 319 -33.52 -38.97 9.35
CA PRO A 319 -33.59 -37.52 9.27
C PRO A 319 -32.71 -36.95 8.16
N GLN A 320 -32.99 -35.71 7.78
CA GLN A 320 -32.07 -34.85 7.04
C GLN A 320 -31.71 -33.64 7.90
N ILE A 321 -30.47 -33.13 7.75
CA ILE A 321 -30.10 -31.83 8.33
C ILE A 321 -30.84 -30.74 7.54
N ALA A 322 -31.72 -30.02 8.23
CA ALA A 322 -32.50 -28.92 7.69
C ALA A 322 -31.75 -27.59 7.81
N ALA A 323 -30.93 -27.41 8.85
CA ALA A 323 -30.06 -26.26 9.02
C ALA A 323 -28.80 -26.65 9.84
N PRO A 324 -27.64 -26.04 9.57
CA PRO A 324 -27.31 -25.24 8.39
C PRO A 324 -27.46 -26.05 7.09
N ALA A 325 -27.71 -25.37 5.97
CA ALA A 325 -27.76 -26.02 4.67
C ALA A 325 -26.40 -26.67 4.33
N HIS A 326 -26.42 -27.74 3.54
CA HIS A 326 -25.19 -28.34 3.03
C HIS A 326 -24.42 -27.30 2.19
N GLY A 327 -23.14 -27.10 2.52
CA GLY A 327 -22.26 -26.09 1.91
C GLY A 327 -22.27 -24.73 2.62
N ALA A 328 -22.99 -24.56 3.73
CA ALA A 328 -23.05 -23.29 4.45
C ALA A 328 -21.67 -22.89 5.02
N THR A 329 -21.30 -21.62 4.83
CA THR A 329 -20.05 -21.00 5.31
C THR A 329 -20.34 -19.84 6.27
N GLY A 330 -19.30 -19.27 6.90
CA GLY A 330 -19.46 -18.12 7.79
C GLY A 330 -20.24 -18.42 9.06
N LEU A 331 -20.33 -19.68 9.48
CA LEU A 331 -21.14 -20.07 10.63
C LEU A 331 -20.46 -19.69 11.96
N ALA A 332 -21.24 -19.32 12.96
CA ALA A 332 -20.72 -19.14 14.32
C ALA A 332 -19.99 -20.41 14.81
N LEU A 333 -19.04 -20.25 15.75
CA LEU A 333 -18.30 -21.37 16.34
C LEU A 333 -19.16 -22.30 17.23
N ALA A 334 -20.39 -21.88 17.51
CA ALA A 334 -21.42 -22.66 18.22
C ALA A 334 -22.71 -22.67 17.37
N PRO A 335 -22.72 -23.34 16.20
CA PRO A 335 -23.84 -23.28 15.28
C PRO A 335 -25.07 -24.02 15.85
N SER A 336 -26.25 -23.51 15.53
CA SER A 336 -27.51 -24.21 15.77
C SER A 336 -27.81 -25.17 14.61
N LEU A 337 -28.00 -26.43 14.95
CA LEU A 337 -28.36 -27.52 14.03
C LEU A 337 -29.86 -27.75 14.09
N ALA A 338 -30.46 -28.11 12.96
CA ALA A 338 -31.85 -28.53 12.87
C ALA A 338 -31.96 -29.75 11.96
N ALA A 339 -32.88 -30.65 12.30
CA ALA A 339 -33.18 -31.86 11.55
C ALA A 339 -34.66 -31.88 11.15
N THR A 340 -34.98 -32.63 10.10
CA THR A 340 -36.37 -32.89 9.70
C THR A 340 -37.17 -33.48 10.87
N PRO A 341 -38.48 -33.22 10.96
CA PRO A 341 -39.33 -33.81 12.00
C PRO A 341 -39.27 -35.34 12.00
N TYR A 342 -39.34 -35.91 13.20
CA TYR A 342 -39.40 -37.36 13.39
C TYR A 342 -40.67 -37.97 12.78
N ALA A 343 -40.50 -39.10 12.09
CA ALA A 343 -41.59 -39.92 11.59
C ALA A 343 -41.28 -41.41 11.83
N SER A 344 -42.29 -42.15 12.29
CA SER A 344 -42.19 -43.60 12.55
C SER A 344 -43.42 -44.32 12.01
N LEU A 345 -43.20 -45.45 11.32
CA LEU A 345 -44.27 -46.31 10.82
C LEU A 345 -44.91 -47.19 11.92
N THR A 346 -44.31 -47.27 13.11
CA THR A 346 -44.81 -48.03 14.26
C THR A 346 -45.52 -47.14 15.29
N SER A 347 -45.68 -45.84 14.98
CA SER A 347 -46.30 -44.82 15.87
C SER A 347 -45.63 -44.70 17.25
N THR A 348 -44.35 -45.08 17.38
CA THR A 348 -43.54 -44.84 18.58
C THR A 348 -43.16 -43.37 18.68
N ARG A 349 -43.13 -42.81 19.88
CA ARG A 349 -42.80 -41.39 20.12
C ARG A 349 -41.30 -41.14 19.98
N HIS A 350 -40.95 -39.95 19.47
CA HIS A 350 -39.58 -39.44 19.41
C HIS A 350 -39.03 -39.22 20.83
N ALA A 351 -38.00 -39.98 21.19
CA ALA A 351 -37.38 -39.94 22.52
C ALA A 351 -36.14 -39.07 22.56
N ALA A 352 -35.29 -39.17 21.53
CA ALA A 352 -34.02 -38.49 21.50
C ALA A 352 -33.52 -38.28 20.07
N THR A 353 -32.63 -37.30 19.89
CA THR A 353 -31.79 -37.21 18.69
C THR A 353 -30.32 -37.19 19.09
N ARG A 354 -29.49 -37.87 18.30
CA ARG A 354 -28.03 -37.82 18.43
C ARG A 354 -27.48 -36.96 17.31
N TRP A 355 -26.80 -35.89 17.70
CA TRP A 355 -26.15 -34.92 16.83
C TRP A 355 -24.64 -35.19 16.87
N GLN A 356 -24.03 -35.30 15.70
CA GLN A 356 -22.59 -35.49 15.58
C GLN A 356 -22.00 -34.46 14.63
N VAL A 357 -20.85 -33.91 15.04
CA VAL A 357 -20.01 -33.05 14.22
C VAL A 357 -18.66 -33.72 14.08
N LEU A 358 -18.24 -33.94 12.84
CA LEU A 358 -16.99 -34.58 12.51
C LEU A 358 -16.13 -33.59 11.74
N ASP A 359 -14.83 -33.62 11.98
CA ASP A 359 -13.86 -32.90 11.15
C ASP A 359 -13.88 -33.46 9.72
N ASP A 360 -13.96 -32.59 8.72
CA ASP A 360 -14.15 -33.02 7.33
C ASP A 360 -12.92 -33.74 6.76
N ALA A 361 -11.71 -33.29 7.15
CA ALA A 361 -10.45 -33.82 6.65
C ALA A 361 -10.10 -35.17 7.29
N THR A 362 -10.24 -35.28 8.61
CA THR A 362 -9.82 -36.45 9.39
C THR A 362 -10.94 -37.43 9.68
N ALA A 363 -12.20 -37.03 9.48
CA ALA A 363 -13.40 -37.74 9.93
C ALA A 363 -13.42 -38.03 11.45
N ALA A 364 -12.61 -37.32 12.25
CA ALA A 364 -12.63 -37.43 13.70
C ALA A 364 -13.91 -36.79 14.27
N VAL A 365 -14.52 -37.44 15.28
CA VAL A 365 -15.68 -36.87 15.97
C VAL A 365 -15.21 -35.73 16.87
N VAL A 366 -15.59 -34.51 16.51
CA VAL A 366 -15.29 -33.27 17.25
C VAL A 366 -16.33 -33.03 18.33
N TYR A 367 -17.58 -33.37 18.02
CA TYR A 367 -18.69 -33.29 18.96
C TYR A 367 -19.69 -34.42 18.77
N ASP A 368 -20.22 -34.92 19.88
CA ASP A 368 -21.29 -35.91 19.93
C ASP A 368 -22.20 -35.61 21.11
N SER A 369 -23.48 -35.34 20.83
CA SER A 369 -24.45 -35.04 21.88
C SER A 369 -24.83 -36.26 22.72
N GLY A 370 -24.47 -37.47 22.29
CA GLY A 370 -25.11 -38.69 22.77
C GLY A 370 -26.61 -38.68 22.49
N ALA A 371 -27.40 -39.39 23.28
CA ALA A 371 -28.86 -39.31 23.20
C ALA A 371 -29.35 -37.99 23.84
N SER A 372 -29.68 -37.00 23.01
CA SER A 372 -30.14 -35.70 23.48
C SER A 372 -31.66 -35.57 23.48
N ALA A 373 -32.21 -34.87 24.48
CA ALA A 373 -33.60 -34.45 24.52
C ALA A 373 -33.91 -33.31 23.52
N ASP A 374 -32.88 -32.76 22.89
CA ASP A 374 -32.97 -31.78 21.81
C ASP A 374 -33.43 -32.46 20.52
N LEU A 375 -34.75 -32.61 20.39
CA LEU A 375 -35.38 -33.48 19.40
C LEU A 375 -35.14 -33.04 17.95
N THR A 376 -35.44 -31.79 17.59
CA THR A 376 -35.36 -31.32 16.20
C THR A 376 -34.39 -30.17 15.98
N ALA A 377 -33.85 -29.60 17.06
CA ALA A 377 -32.86 -28.53 17.00
C ALA A 377 -31.89 -28.64 18.18
N HIS A 378 -30.61 -28.41 17.93
CA HIS A 378 -29.54 -28.56 18.92
C HIS A 378 -28.41 -27.56 18.64
N THR A 379 -27.91 -26.89 19.68
CA THR A 379 -26.78 -25.96 19.54
C THR A 379 -25.50 -26.66 19.94
N VAL A 380 -24.52 -26.68 19.04
CA VAL A 380 -23.19 -27.22 19.33
C VAL A 380 -22.55 -26.38 20.45
N PRO A 381 -22.00 -27.00 21.51
CA PRO A 381 -21.33 -26.26 22.58
C PRO A 381 -20.18 -25.39 22.07
N ALA A 382 -20.02 -24.22 22.68
CA ALA A 382 -18.93 -23.31 22.35
C ALA A 382 -17.55 -23.90 22.71
N GLY A 383 -16.52 -23.49 21.95
CA GLY A 383 -15.13 -23.90 22.17
C GLY A 383 -14.73 -25.25 21.56
N LEU A 384 -15.65 -25.90 20.82
CA LEU A 384 -15.36 -27.17 20.14
C LEU A 384 -14.95 -27.00 18.68
N LEU A 385 -15.56 -26.04 17.97
CA LEU A 385 -15.25 -25.78 16.58
C LEU A 385 -14.21 -24.67 16.46
N ALA A 386 -13.23 -24.87 15.60
CA ALA A 386 -12.18 -23.91 15.29
C ALA A 386 -12.66 -22.88 14.26
N PRO A 387 -12.16 -21.64 14.27
CA PRO A 387 -12.34 -20.70 13.16
C PRO A 387 -11.87 -21.29 11.84
N GLY A 388 -12.61 -21.06 10.75
CA GLY A 388 -12.30 -21.61 9.43
C GLY A 388 -12.34 -23.13 9.31
N GLY A 389 -12.80 -23.83 10.35
CA GLY A 389 -12.93 -25.29 10.38
C GLY A 389 -13.99 -25.79 9.39
N ARG A 390 -13.70 -26.92 8.73
CA ARG A 390 -14.64 -27.62 7.83
C ARG A 390 -15.16 -28.86 8.55
N TYR A 391 -16.48 -29.01 8.61
CA TYR A 391 -17.12 -30.06 9.38
C TYR A 391 -18.22 -30.78 8.60
N ARG A 392 -18.41 -32.06 8.93
CA ARG A 392 -19.57 -32.86 8.53
C ARG A 392 -20.51 -32.99 9.71
N VAL A 393 -21.74 -32.50 9.56
CA VAL A 393 -22.79 -32.61 10.57
C VAL A 393 -23.78 -33.70 10.17
N GLN A 394 -24.12 -34.58 11.11
CA GLN A 394 -25.13 -35.60 10.92
C GLN A 394 -26.01 -35.77 12.16
N ALA A 395 -27.24 -36.24 11.94
CA ALA A 395 -28.20 -36.52 12.99
C ALA A 395 -28.81 -37.91 12.80
N ARG A 396 -29.27 -38.53 13.89
CA ARG A 396 -30.17 -39.70 13.84
C ARG A 396 -31.20 -39.63 14.95
N HIS A 397 -32.40 -40.12 14.67
CA HIS A 397 -33.48 -40.12 15.64
C HIS A 397 -33.56 -41.44 16.42
N GLY A 398 -33.92 -41.35 17.68
CA GLY A 398 -34.17 -42.47 18.59
C GLY A 398 -35.58 -42.40 19.15
N ASP A 399 -36.24 -43.55 19.29
CA ASP A 399 -37.59 -43.66 19.85
C ASP A 399 -37.61 -44.21 21.29
N ASP A 400 -38.77 -44.14 21.93
CA ASP A 400 -38.95 -44.58 23.33
C ASP A 400 -38.74 -46.10 23.52
N ALA A 401 -38.74 -46.87 22.43
CA ALA A 401 -38.44 -48.30 22.42
C ALA A 401 -36.92 -48.59 22.36
N GLY A 402 -36.08 -47.55 22.30
CA GLY A 402 -34.63 -47.66 22.20
C GLY A 402 -34.11 -47.96 20.79
N THR A 403 -34.98 -47.88 19.76
CA THR A 403 -34.58 -48.02 18.37
C THR A 403 -33.98 -46.71 17.86
N TRP A 404 -32.96 -46.80 17.01
CA TRP A 404 -32.36 -45.66 16.31
C TRP A 404 -32.50 -45.79 14.78
N SER A 405 -32.74 -44.67 14.10
CA SER A 405 -32.66 -44.57 12.64
C SER A 405 -31.21 -44.73 12.16
N ALA A 406 -31.04 -44.92 10.84
CA ALA A 406 -29.74 -44.66 10.21
C ALA A 406 -29.36 -43.16 10.38
N PRO A 407 -28.05 -42.83 10.39
CA PRO A 407 -27.60 -41.44 10.30
C PRO A 407 -28.09 -40.75 9.03
N SER A 408 -28.35 -39.45 9.14
CA SER A 408 -28.62 -38.59 8.00
C SER A 408 -27.43 -38.58 7.03
N ALA A 409 -27.68 -38.21 5.77
CA ALA A 409 -26.59 -37.74 4.93
C ALA A 409 -25.89 -36.54 5.62
N PRO A 410 -24.55 -36.47 5.59
CA PRO A 410 -23.83 -35.39 6.26
C PRO A 410 -24.03 -34.05 5.53
N ALA A 411 -24.30 -32.99 6.29
CA ALA A 411 -24.21 -31.63 5.81
C ALA A 411 -22.77 -31.13 5.99
N LEU A 412 -22.13 -30.70 4.89
CA LEU A 412 -20.83 -30.04 4.94
C LEU A 412 -21.04 -28.59 5.38
N ILE A 413 -20.28 -28.13 6.37
CA ILE A 413 -20.36 -26.76 6.87
C ILE A 413 -18.96 -26.19 7.12
N ARG A 414 -18.82 -24.87 7.04
CA ARG A 414 -17.60 -24.14 7.41
C ARG A 414 -17.92 -23.07 8.45
N THR A 415 -17.16 -23.06 9.54
CA THR A 415 -17.23 -21.98 10.54
C THR A 415 -16.58 -20.71 10.00
N ARG A 416 -17.04 -19.57 10.50
CA ARG A 416 -16.47 -18.25 10.22
C ARG A 416 -14.99 -18.22 10.57
N GLU A 417 -14.26 -17.36 9.90
CA GLU A 417 -12.85 -17.11 10.10
C GLU A 417 -12.60 -15.61 10.01
N ALA A 418 -11.77 -15.09 10.92
CA ALA A 418 -11.28 -13.72 10.86
C ALA A 418 -9.76 -13.76 11.00
N LEU A 419 -9.10 -13.17 10.01
CA LEU A 419 -7.64 -13.05 9.93
C LEU A 419 -7.27 -11.59 9.91
N GLY A 420 -6.12 -11.25 10.49
CA GLY A 420 -5.67 -9.88 10.55
C GLY A 420 -4.17 -9.72 10.50
N VAL A 421 -3.74 -8.46 10.61
CA VAL A 421 -2.34 -8.07 10.73
C VAL A 421 -2.21 -6.94 11.74
N ALA A 422 -1.22 -7.06 12.61
CA ALA A 422 -0.89 -6.11 13.67
C ALA A 422 0.38 -5.32 13.32
N LEU A 423 0.33 -4.01 13.52
CA LEU A 423 1.51 -3.14 13.45
C LEU A 423 2.29 -3.24 14.77
N ILE A 424 3.45 -3.88 14.73
CA ILE A 424 4.32 -4.09 15.89
C ILE A 424 5.21 -2.87 16.16
N ALA A 425 5.76 -2.28 15.09
CA ALA A 425 6.59 -1.09 15.19
C ALA A 425 6.35 -0.19 13.97
N PRO A 426 6.04 1.10 14.16
CA PRO A 426 5.92 2.05 13.05
C PRO A 426 7.30 2.46 12.50
N GLY A 427 7.30 3.07 11.32
CA GLY A 427 8.48 3.63 10.66
C GLY A 427 9.36 2.61 9.94
N GLY A 428 10.57 3.02 9.56
CA GLY A 428 11.60 2.12 9.01
C GLY A 428 11.38 1.67 7.56
N GLY A 429 10.52 2.36 6.80
CA GLY A 429 10.32 2.07 5.37
C GLY A 429 9.33 0.95 5.12
N GLY A 430 8.24 0.90 5.88
CA GLY A 430 7.23 -0.15 5.75
C GLY A 430 6.74 -0.74 7.07
N GLY A 431 7.24 -0.30 8.23
CA GLY A 431 6.85 -0.83 9.53
C GLY A 431 7.26 -2.29 9.76
N THR A 432 7.09 -2.75 11.00
CA THR A 432 7.17 -4.18 11.35
C THR A 432 5.77 -4.70 11.64
N TRP A 433 5.40 -5.78 10.99
CA TRP A 433 4.03 -6.31 11.01
C TRP A 433 4.00 -7.79 11.38
N GLN A 434 2.89 -8.21 11.99
CA GLN A 434 2.66 -9.60 12.40
C GLN A 434 1.24 -10.00 12.02
N ARG A 435 1.07 -11.07 11.24
CA ARG A 435 -0.26 -11.64 10.99
C ARG A 435 -0.83 -12.26 12.25
N VAL A 436 -2.13 -12.15 12.44
CA VAL A 436 -2.81 -12.56 13.68
C VAL A 436 -4.15 -13.22 13.42
N ASP A 437 -4.57 -14.08 14.34
CA ASP A 437 -5.94 -14.61 14.40
C ASP A 437 -6.94 -13.56 14.92
N GLU A 438 -8.23 -13.90 14.99
CA GLU A 438 -9.34 -13.06 15.48
C GLU A 438 -9.06 -12.40 16.86
N HIS A 439 -8.24 -13.05 17.70
CA HIS A 439 -7.94 -12.64 19.07
C HIS A 439 -6.58 -11.95 19.22
N GLY A 440 -5.83 -11.77 18.12
CA GLY A 440 -4.51 -11.15 18.15
C GLY A 440 -3.36 -12.12 18.43
N GLY A 441 -3.61 -13.44 18.39
CA GLY A 441 -2.57 -14.47 18.47
C GLY A 441 -1.73 -14.49 17.19
N ALA A 442 -0.40 -14.51 17.32
CA ALA A 442 0.50 -14.46 16.17
C ALA A 442 0.39 -15.71 15.27
N LEU A 443 0.24 -15.49 13.97
CA LEU A 443 0.23 -16.50 12.92
C LEU A 443 1.57 -16.49 12.18
N GLY A 444 2.37 -17.53 12.37
CA GLY A 444 3.71 -17.67 11.78
C GLY A 444 3.90 -18.88 10.86
N ASP A 445 2.86 -19.70 10.67
CA ASP A 445 2.92 -20.88 9.80
C ASP A 445 3.03 -20.47 8.31
N PRO A 446 3.78 -21.21 7.46
CA PRO A 446 3.90 -20.93 6.03
C PRO A 446 2.57 -20.80 5.28
N ALA A 447 1.49 -21.42 5.77
CA ALA A 447 0.15 -21.26 5.21
C ALA A 447 -0.34 -19.80 5.20
N TYR A 448 0.17 -18.96 6.12
CA TYR A 448 -0.16 -17.54 6.24
C TYR A 448 0.88 -16.61 5.58
N ALA A 449 1.93 -17.13 4.95
CA ALA A 449 2.81 -16.29 4.13
C ALA A 449 2.03 -15.67 2.95
N LEU A 450 2.56 -14.61 2.32
CA LEU A 450 1.94 -14.00 1.13
C LEU A 450 1.72 -15.07 0.05
N GLY A 451 0.47 -15.25 -0.39
CA GLY A 451 0.08 -16.29 -1.34
C GLY A 451 -0.01 -17.72 -0.78
N GLY A 452 0.13 -17.90 0.53
CA GLY A 452 -0.03 -19.18 1.22
C GLY A 452 -1.45 -19.74 1.17
N SER A 453 -1.60 -21.02 1.52
CA SER A 453 -2.86 -21.77 1.37
C SER A 453 -3.99 -21.24 2.25
N ALA A 454 -3.69 -20.65 3.41
CA ALA A 454 -4.73 -20.10 4.30
C ALA A 454 -5.58 -19.05 3.59
N TRP A 455 -4.97 -18.24 2.71
CA TRP A 455 -5.68 -17.22 1.94
C TRP A 455 -6.50 -17.79 0.78
N ALA A 456 -6.04 -18.87 0.15
CA ALA A 456 -6.83 -19.54 -0.88
C ALA A 456 -8.04 -20.26 -0.28
N ASP A 457 -7.90 -20.79 0.94
CA ASP A 457 -8.96 -21.47 1.67
C ASP A 457 -9.94 -20.52 2.36
N HIS A 458 -9.53 -19.29 2.67
CA HIS A 458 -10.39 -18.30 3.30
C HIS A 458 -11.44 -17.77 2.31
N PRO A 459 -12.75 -17.76 2.65
CA PRO A 459 -13.82 -17.43 1.69
C PRO A 459 -13.73 -16.05 1.05
N VAL A 460 -13.19 -15.05 1.75
CA VAL A 460 -12.99 -13.69 1.22
C VAL A 460 -11.86 -13.67 0.18
N TRP A 461 -10.61 -13.97 0.59
CA TRP A 461 -9.46 -13.97 -0.32
C TRP A 461 -9.59 -15.03 -1.42
N GLY A 462 -9.97 -16.27 -1.10
CA GLY A 462 -10.20 -17.34 -2.07
C GLY A 462 -11.39 -17.06 -3.00
N GLY A 463 -12.34 -16.22 -2.56
CA GLY A 463 -13.45 -15.75 -3.38
C GLY A 463 -13.11 -14.61 -4.33
N MET A 464 -11.89 -14.05 -4.25
CA MET A 464 -11.39 -13.07 -5.21
C MET A 464 -11.03 -13.76 -6.52
N THR A 465 -11.97 -13.77 -7.46
CA THR A 465 -11.89 -14.59 -8.68
C THR A 465 -12.09 -13.74 -9.93
N PRO A 466 -11.32 -13.99 -11.00
CA PRO A 466 -11.57 -13.36 -12.30
C PRO A 466 -12.91 -13.81 -12.88
N GLU A 467 -13.70 -12.85 -13.36
CA GLU A 467 -14.99 -13.08 -14.00
C GLU A 467 -15.13 -12.18 -15.24
N GLU A 468 -15.88 -12.65 -16.23
CA GLU A 468 -16.24 -11.85 -17.40
C GLU A 468 -17.70 -11.38 -17.26
N ILE A 469 -17.91 -10.06 -17.26
CA ILE A 469 -19.25 -9.45 -17.15
C ILE A 469 -19.41 -8.45 -18.29
N ASP A 470 -20.43 -8.66 -19.12
CA ASP A 470 -20.69 -7.84 -20.31
C ASP A 470 -19.42 -7.64 -21.18
N GLY A 471 -18.66 -8.72 -21.33
CA GLY A 471 -17.40 -8.76 -22.08
C GLY A 471 -16.23 -8.04 -21.41
N GLN A 472 -16.35 -7.60 -20.15
CA GLN A 472 -15.28 -6.94 -19.39
C GLN A 472 -14.58 -7.93 -18.48
N HIS A 473 -13.25 -7.84 -18.40
CA HIS A 473 -12.46 -8.60 -17.44
C HIS A 473 -12.53 -7.94 -16.06
N MET A 474 -13.19 -8.60 -15.12
CA MET A 474 -13.42 -8.12 -13.77
C MET A 474 -12.83 -9.08 -12.75
N VAL A 475 -12.63 -8.61 -11.52
CA VAL A 475 -12.32 -9.43 -10.35
C VAL A 475 -13.45 -9.26 -9.37
N ARG A 476 -14.14 -10.35 -9.06
CA ARG A 476 -15.13 -10.41 -7.99
C ARG A 476 -14.42 -10.20 -6.66
N ILE A 477 -14.95 -9.36 -5.78
CA ILE A 477 -14.54 -9.23 -4.39
C ILE A 477 -15.77 -9.55 -3.53
N PRO A 478 -15.77 -10.66 -2.77
CA PRO A 478 -16.87 -10.99 -1.87
C PRO A 478 -16.99 -9.95 -0.75
N ALA A 479 -18.21 -9.73 -0.28
CA ALA A 479 -18.45 -8.94 0.92
C ALA A 479 -17.70 -9.50 2.13
N PHE A 480 -17.16 -8.60 2.94
CA PHE A 480 -16.43 -8.97 4.14
C PHE A 480 -16.66 -7.98 5.28
N TRP A 481 -16.41 -8.47 6.48
CA TRP A 481 -16.56 -7.70 7.71
C TRP A 481 -15.17 -7.29 8.19
N SER A 482 -15.00 -6.03 8.57
CA SER A 482 -13.72 -5.46 8.96
C SER A 482 -13.76 -4.88 10.37
N ARG A 483 -12.59 -4.87 11.01
CA ARG A 483 -12.35 -4.19 12.28
C ARG A 483 -10.91 -3.69 12.31
N ALA A 484 -10.71 -2.43 12.69
CA ALA A 484 -9.39 -1.92 13.05
C ALA A 484 -9.40 -1.47 14.51
N ALA A 485 -8.59 -2.12 15.35
CA ALA A 485 -8.55 -1.85 16.79
C ALA A 485 -7.24 -2.33 17.43
N PRO A 486 -6.86 -1.79 18.61
CA PRO A 486 -5.77 -2.35 19.40
C PRO A 486 -6.09 -3.78 19.87
N ILE A 487 -5.09 -4.65 19.86
CA ILE A 487 -5.17 -5.98 20.46
C ILE A 487 -5.32 -5.84 21.98
N THR A 488 -6.27 -6.57 22.57
CA THR A 488 -6.67 -6.38 23.98
C THR A 488 -5.88 -7.23 24.97
N SER A 489 -5.24 -8.33 24.53
CA SER A 489 -4.51 -9.24 25.42
C SER A 489 -3.42 -10.03 24.68
N GLY A 490 -2.58 -10.73 25.44
CA GLY A 490 -1.49 -11.54 24.90
C GLY A 490 -0.22 -10.74 24.58
N PRO A 491 0.78 -11.37 23.92
CA PRO A 491 2.10 -10.76 23.67
C PRO A 491 2.08 -9.51 22.80
N LEU A 492 1.03 -9.33 21.99
CA LEU A 492 0.86 -8.20 21.08
C LEU A 492 -0.14 -7.16 21.60
N ALA A 493 -0.53 -7.23 22.88
CA ALA A 493 -1.49 -6.29 23.46
C ALA A 493 -1.04 -4.84 23.27
N GLY A 494 -1.98 -3.99 22.84
CA GLY A 494 -1.75 -2.58 22.53
C GLY A 494 -1.34 -2.30 21.08
N ALA A 495 -0.88 -3.31 20.31
CA ALA A 495 -0.62 -3.14 18.89
C ALA A 495 -1.94 -2.94 18.13
N THR A 496 -2.00 -1.93 17.25
CA THR A 496 -3.15 -1.73 16.36
C THR A 496 -3.15 -2.81 15.29
N ALA A 497 -4.28 -3.47 15.11
CA ALA A 497 -4.46 -4.51 14.11
C ALA A 497 -5.71 -4.28 13.27
N TRP A 498 -5.65 -4.78 12.04
CA TRP A 498 -6.72 -4.77 11.06
C TRP A 498 -7.13 -6.21 10.80
N TRP A 499 -8.42 -6.51 10.92
CA TRP A 499 -9.00 -7.82 10.69
C TRP A 499 -10.03 -7.76 9.58
N VAL A 500 -10.09 -8.85 8.83
CA VAL A 500 -11.14 -9.17 7.86
C VAL A 500 -11.69 -10.56 8.18
N GLY A 501 -13.00 -10.70 8.14
CA GLY A 501 -13.70 -11.97 8.30
C GLY A 501 -14.77 -12.20 7.23
N ASP A 502 -15.07 -13.46 6.99
CA ASP A 502 -16.11 -13.91 6.03
C ASP A 502 -17.54 -13.79 6.57
N ALA A 503 -17.70 -13.53 7.87
CA ALA A 503 -18.95 -13.24 8.53
C ALA A 503 -18.73 -12.30 9.73
N VAL A 504 -19.81 -11.87 10.39
CA VAL A 504 -19.73 -11.03 11.59
C VAL A 504 -18.87 -11.68 12.68
N PHE A 505 -17.95 -10.90 13.24
CA PHE A 505 -17.18 -11.21 14.43
C PHE A 505 -17.19 -10.01 15.39
N ASP A 506 -16.60 -10.19 16.58
CA ASP A 506 -16.72 -9.20 17.66
C ASP A 506 -16.18 -7.82 17.23
N GLY A 507 -16.98 -6.77 17.38
CA GLY A 507 -16.63 -5.41 16.98
C GLY A 507 -16.44 -5.17 15.48
N ALA A 508 -16.76 -6.14 14.62
CA ALA A 508 -16.65 -6.00 13.17
C ALA A 508 -17.87 -5.29 12.56
N VAL A 509 -17.63 -4.53 11.51
CA VAL A 509 -18.66 -3.89 10.69
C VAL A 509 -18.53 -4.36 9.24
N LEU A 510 -19.63 -4.39 8.49
CA LEU A 510 -19.56 -4.62 7.04
C LEU A 510 -18.79 -3.47 6.39
N HIS A 511 -17.76 -3.80 5.61
CA HIS A 511 -16.94 -2.79 4.93
C HIS A 511 -17.80 -1.94 3.98
N PRO A 512 -17.66 -0.60 3.95
CA PRO A 512 -18.57 0.29 3.20
C PRO A 512 -18.62 0.05 1.68
N ALA A 513 -17.61 -0.60 1.10
CA ALA A 513 -17.61 -1.02 -0.31
C ALA A 513 -18.80 -1.92 -0.69
N PHE A 514 -19.40 -2.59 0.30
CA PHE A 514 -20.50 -3.53 0.11
C PHE A 514 -21.85 -2.94 0.52
N ARG A 515 -21.96 -1.60 0.50
CA ARG A 515 -23.20 -0.88 0.79
C ARG A 515 -23.61 -0.05 -0.43
N ALA A 516 -24.86 -0.22 -0.85
CA ALA A 516 -25.45 0.50 -1.97
C ALA A 516 -26.88 0.90 -1.60
N ASP A 517 -27.19 2.19 -1.65
CA ASP A 517 -28.51 2.75 -1.32
C ASP A 517 -29.07 2.30 0.05
N GLY A 518 -28.20 2.14 1.05
CA GLY A 518 -28.54 1.63 2.39
C GLY A 518 -28.71 0.11 2.48
N GLY A 519 -28.68 -0.59 1.35
CA GLY A 519 -28.65 -2.04 1.26
C GLY A 519 -27.26 -2.64 1.44
N VAL A 520 -27.20 -3.97 1.41
CA VAL A 520 -25.97 -4.77 1.44
C VAL A 520 -25.85 -5.52 0.13
N VAL A 521 -24.67 -5.51 -0.47
CA VAL A 521 -24.35 -6.34 -1.64
C VAL A 521 -23.41 -7.45 -1.23
N ASP A 522 -23.60 -8.66 -1.78
CA ASP A 522 -22.78 -9.82 -1.43
C ASP A 522 -21.39 -9.82 -2.09
N ALA A 523 -21.19 -8.98 -3.10
CA ALA A 523 -19.93 -8.77 -3.80
C ALA A 523 -19.94 -7.49 -4.63
N VAL A 524 -18.74 -7.04 -4.98
CA VAL A 524 -18.50 -6.03 -6.02
C VAL A 524 -17.52 -6.58 -7.05
N TRP A 525 -17.50 -6.00 -8.25
CA TRP A 525 -16.60 -6.42 -9.33
C TRP A 525 -15.74 -5.23 -9.74
N ILE A 526 -14.44 -5.32 -9.51
CA ILE A 526 -13.48 -4.28 -9.89
C ILE A 526 -12.82 -4.70 -11.21
N GLY A 527 -12.67 -3.78 -12.15
CA GLY A 527 -11.98 -4.04 -13.41
C GLY A 527 -10.59 -4.63 -13.16
N ALA A 528 -10.29 -5.75 -13.81
CA ALA A 528 -9.00 -6.44 -13.65
C ALA A 528 -7.84 -5.51 -14.03
N TYR A 529 -8.05 -4.64 -15.02
CA TYR A 529 -7.06 -3.69 -15.51
C TYR A 529 -7.45 -2.23 -15.25
N GLN A 530 -6.47 -1.34 -15.31
CA GLN A 530 -6.73 0.10 -15.45
C GLN A 530 -7.67 0.34 -16.64
N GLY A 531 -8.56 1.33 -16.52
CA GLY A 531 -9.61 1.56 -17.50
C GLY A 531 -9.04 1.85 -18.88
N THR A 532 -9.63 1.25 -19.91
CA THR A 532 -9.25 1.35 -21.33
C THR A 532 -10.37 2.04 -22.10
N ASP A 533 -10.07 2.61 -23.26
CA ASP A 533 -11.10 3.28 -24.07
C ASP A 533 -11.94 2.27 -24.85
N ASP A 534 -13.26 2.41 -24.77
CA ASP A 534 -14.21 1.64 -25.55
C ASP A 534 -14.98 2.58 -26.47
N ALA A 535 -14.50 2.65 -27.71
CA ALA A 535 -15.04 3.44 -28.80
C ALA A 535 -15.23 4.93 -28.49
N GLY A 536 -14.43 5.52 -27.60
CA GLY A 536 -14.52 6.91 -27.18
C GLY A 536 -15.73 7.25 -26.30
N LEU A 537 -16.56 6.26 -25.96
CA LEU A 537 -17.85 6.46 -25.31
C LEU A 537 -17.91 5.85 -23.90
N ARG A 538 -17.14 4.79 -23.64
CA ARG A 538 -17.21 4.02 -22.40
C ARG A 538 -15.80 3.68 -21.89
N VAL A 539 -15.68 3.36 -20.60
CA VAL A 539 -14.43 2.87 -19.98
C VAL A 539 -14.48 1.36 -19.91
N ALA A 540 -13.60 0.62 -20.57
CA ALA A 540 -13.54 -0.85 -20.53
C ALA A 540 -12.45 -1.38 -19.59
N SER A 541 -12.47 -2.67 -19.26
CA SER A 541 -11.34 -3.36 -18.63
C SER A 541 -10.88 -4.49 -19.54
N GLN A 542 -9.87 -4.19 -20.38
CA GLN A 542 -9.39 -5.08 -21.44
C GLN A 542 -7.86 -5.16 -21.44
N PRO A 543 -7.27 -6.36 -21.56
CA PRO A 543 -5.83 -6.51 -21.75
C PRO A 543 -5.40 -6.02 -23.15
N GLY A 544 -4.10 -5.75 -23.32
CA GLY A 544 -3.49 -5.38 -24.60
C GLY A 544 -3.75 -3.96 -25.09
N ALA A 545 -4.57 -3.18 -24.38
CA ALA A 545 -4.87 -1.78 -24.70
C ALA A 545 -4.13 -0.81 -23.75
N GLY A 546 -3.90 0.42 -24.22
CA GLY A 546 -3.39 1.50 -23.36
C GLY A 546 -4.47 2.03 -22.40
N PRO A 547 -4.07 2.59 -21.24
CA PRO A 547 -5.02 3.18 -20.31
C PRO A 547 -5.71 4.40 -20.95
N LEU A 548 -7.01 4.52 -20.72
CA LEU A 548 -7.76 5.75 -21.00
C LEU A 548 -7.35 6.81 -19.98
N THR A 549 -6.85 7.94 -20.46
CA THR A 549 -6.39 9.08 -19.67
C THR A 549 -6.87 10.41 -20.28
N GLY A 550 -6.52 11.54 -19.66
CA GLY A 550 -6.80 12.87 -20.23
C GLY A 550 -8.26 13.30 -20.09
N LEU A 551 -8.99 12.72 -19.14
CA LEU A 551 -10.36 13.11 -18.80
C LEU A 551 -10.41 13.67 -17.39
N THR A 552 -11.36 14.58 -17.15
CA THR A 552 -11.72 15.01 -15.80
C THR A 552 -12.37 13.87 -15.03
N LEU A 553 -12.39 13.96 -13.70
CA LEU A 553 -13.03 12.95 -12.85
C LEU A 553 -14.49 12.70 -13.25
N ASP A 554 -15.27 13.77 -13.44
CA ASP A 554 -16.68 13.67 -13.83
C ASP A 554 -16.85 13.08 -15.24
N ALA A 555 -15.98 13.46 -16.19
CA ALA A 555 -16.04 12.91 -17.54
C ALA A 555 -15.66 11.43 -17.58
N TYR A 556 -14.68 11.02 -16.77
CA TYR A 556 -14.28 9.62 -16.64
C TYR A 556 -15.41 8.79 -16.04
N ARG A 557 -16.00 9.29 -14.94
CA ARG A 557 -17.13 8.64 -14.27
C ARG A 557 -18.34 8.49 -15.20
N ALA A 558 -18.68 9.53 -15.95
CA ALA A 558 -19.77 9.48 -16.93
C ALA A 558 -19.54 8.39 -17.99
N ARG A 559 -18.29 8.15 -18.42
CA ARG A 559 -17.97 7.06 -19.35
C ARG A 559 -18.04 5.67 -18.70
N CYS A 560 -17.78 5.53 -17.40
CA CYS A 560 -18.07 4.28 -16.70
C CYS A 560 -19.58 4.00 -16.69
N GLN A 561 -20.38 5.00 -16.29
CA GLN A 561 -21.84 4.90 -16.19
C GLN A 561 -22.54 4.72 -17.54
N ALA A 562 -21.93 5.18 -18.64
CA ALA A 562 -22.42 4.96 -20.00
C ALA A 562 -22.48 3.48 -20.42
N ARG A 563 -22.00 2.54 -19.58
CA ARG A 563 -22.19 1.09 -19.73
C ARG A 563 -23.54 0.58 -19.24
N ASP A 564 -24.26 1.36 -18.43
CA ASP A 564 -25.60 0.98 -18.02
C ASP A 564 -26.53 0.90 -19.25
N GLY A 565 -27.38 -0.13 -19.29
CA GLY A 565 -28.20 -0.50 -20.43
C GLY A 565 -29.25 -1.56 -20.11
N ALA A 566 -29.90 -2.11 -21.13
CA ALA A 566 -30.94 -3.14 -20.95
C ALA A 566 -30.33 -4.46 -20.45
N GLY A 567 -30.31 -4.65 -19.13
CA GLY A 567 -29.77 -5.85 -18.46
C GLY A 567 -28.42 -5.65 -17.78
N SER A 568 -27.77 -4.50 -17.96
CA SER A 568 -26.51 -4.12 -17.33
C SER A 568 -26.72 -2.85 -16.50
N ALA A 569 -26.52 -2.92 -15.20
CA ALA A 569 -26.65 -1.78 -14.29
C ALA A 569 -25.57 -1.83 -13.22
N GLY A 570 -25.30 -0.67 -12.61
CA GLY A 570 -24.40 -0.54 -11.47
C GLY A 570 -22.95 -0.28 -11.87
N TRP A 571 -22.69 0.14 -13.11
CA TRP A 571 -21.36 0.50 -13.57
C TRP A 571 -20.97 1.91 -13.10
N ASP A 572 -19.79 2.04 -12.48
CA ASP A 572 -19.29 3.33 -12.03
C ASP A 572 -17.74 3.38 -12.07
N LEU A 573 -17.18 4.55 -11.76
CA LEU A 573 -15.78 4.67 -11.36
C LEU A 573 -15.61 4.07 -9.96
N TRP A 574 -14.52 3.34 -9.72
CA TRP A 574 -14.23 2.85 -8.37
C TRP A 574 -14.12 4.02 -7.37
N SER A 575 -14.44 3.72 -6.11
CA SER A 575 -14.52 4.73 -5.04
C SER A 575 -13.47 4.47 -3.99
N VAL A 576 -13.31 5.43 -3.07
CA VAL A 576 -12.42 5.32 -1.92
C VAL A 576 -12.64 4.04 -1.13
N TYR A 577 -13.89 3.56 -1.04
CA TYR A 577 -14.21 2.31 -0.35
C TYR A 577 -13.82 1.08 -1.16
N HIS A 578 -13.96 1.10 -2.49
CA HIS A 578 -13.46 0.00 -3.32
C HIS A 578 -11.93 -0.12 -3.22
N TRP A 579 -11.23 1.01 -3.23
CA TRP A 579 -9.78 1.05 -3.03
C TRP A 579 -9.38 0.59 -1.63
N SER A 580 -10.02 1.11 -0.58
CA SER A 580 -9.68 0.73 0.80
C SER A 580 -9.99 -0.74 1.11
N ALA A 581 -10.99 -1.32 0.46
CA ALA A 581 -11.24 -2.75 0.54
C ALA A 581 -10.05 -3.56 0.00
N VAL A 582 -9.52 -3.18 -1.16
CA VAL A 582 -8.32 -3.80 -1.73
C VAL A 582 -7.09 -3.56 -0.85
N GLN A 583 -6.91 -2.34 -0.34
CA GLN A 583 -5.80 -1.99 0.57
C GLN A 583 -5.83 -2.85 1.84
N MET A 584 -7.01 -3.05 2.45
CA MET A 584 -7.14 -3.83 3.68
C MET A 584 -6.84 -5.32 3.46
N LEU A 585 -7.41 -5.90 2.40
CA LEU A 585 -7.17 -7.30 2.02
C LEU A 585 -5.68 -7.54 1.71
N ALA A 586 -5.07 -6.63 0.96
CA ALA A 586 -3.67 -6.71 0.60
C ALA A 586 -2.76 -6.49 1.81
N LEU A 587 -3.02 -5.51 2.68
CA LEU A 587 -2.21 -5.26 3.88
C LEU A 587 -2.11 -6.51 4.76
N ILE A 588 -3.24 -7.19 4.98
CA ILE A 588 -3.31 -8.41 5.78
C ILE A 588 -2.57 -9.56 5.09
N GLU A 589 -2.82 -9.78 3.79
CA GLU A 589 -2.20 -10.88 3.06
C GLU A 589 -0.70 -10.67 2.82
N MET A 590 -0.25 -9.45 2.50
CA MET A 590 1.16 -9.10 2.35
C MET A 590 1.89 -9.14 3.69
N GLY A 591 1.19 -8.86 4.79
CA GLY A 591 1.80 -8.76 6.11
C GLY A 591 2.76 -7.58 6.20
N GLY A 592 2.44 -6.47 5.53
CA GLY A 592 3.27 -5.27 5.47
C GLY A 592 2.73 -4.22 4.50
N SER A 593 3.29 -3.02 4.58
CA SER A 593 2.82 -1.83 3.86
C SER A 593 3.77 -1.30 2.78
N ASP A 594 4.83 -2.03 2.41
CA ASP A 594 5.68 -1.68 1.27
C ASP A 594 5.28 -2.53 0.05
N SER A 595 4.41 -2.00 -0.80
CA SER A 595 3.79 -2.73 -1.92
C SER A 595 4.80 -2.99 -3.02
N GLN A 596 5.69 -2.01 -3.25
CA GLN A 596 6.74 -2.14 -4.24
C GLN A 596 7.74 -3.24 -3.85
N ALA A 597 8.12 -3.32 -2.57
CA ALA A 597 9.02 -4.36 -2.10
C ALA A 597 8.35 -5.74 -1.96
N LEU A 598 7.08 -5.80 -1.53
CA LEU A 598 6.39 -7.05 -1.22
C LEU A 598 5.75 -7.72 -2.45
N ILE A 599 5.23 -6.93 -3.40
CA ILE A 599 4.57 -7.44 -4.61
C ILE A 599 5.43 -7.16 -5.84
N GLY A 600 5.79 -5.89 -6.05
CA GLY A 600 6.59 -5.49 -7.21
C GLY A 600 6.49 -3.99 -7.50
N PRO A 601 7.49 -3.40 -8.17
CA PRO A 601 7.58 -1.96 -8.34
C PRO A 601 6.45 -1.37 -9.20
N GLY A 602 5.89 -2.16 -10.13
CA GLY A 602 5.03 -1.62 -11.18
C GLY A 602 5.82 -0.79 -12.19
N ARG A 603 5.09 -0.19 -13.12
CA ARG A 603 5.66 0.77 -14.08
C ARG A 603 5.75 2.13 -13.42
N VAL A 604 6.86 2.46 -12.75
CA VAL A 604 7.01 3.72 -11.96
C VAL A 604 8.26 4.54 -12.29
N ALA A 605 9.14 4.05 -13.18
CA ALA A 605 10.40 4.69 -13.52
C ALA A 605 10.58 4.86 -15.04
N GLU A 606 9.54 5.37 -15.69
CA GLU A 606 9.38 5.41 -17.14
C GLU A 606 8.99 6.81 -17.63
N THR A 607 8.86 7.00 -18.94
CA THR A 607 8.55 8.32 -19.55
C THR A 607 7.13 8.44 -20.11
N GLY A 608 6.33 7.37 -19.99
CA GLY A 608 4.97 7.33 -20.52
C GLY A 608 4.25 6.02 -20.18
N PRO A 609 2.94 5.95 -20.45
CA PRO A 609 2.14 4.78 -20.15
C PRO A 609 2.44 3.63 -21.11
N ALA A 610 2.19 2.40 -20.66
CA ALA A 610 2.21 1.19 -21.47
C ALA A 610 0.80 0.57 -21.53
N ALA A 611 0.66 -0.51 -22.29
CA ALA A 611 -0.54 -1.33 -22.23
C ALA A 611 -0.81 -1.79 -20.79
N VAL A 612 -2.08 -1.89 -20.41
CA VAL A 612 -2.51 -2.13 -19.02
C VAL A 612 -2.10 -3.49 -18.45
N ASP A 613 -1.62 -4.40 -19.30
CA ASP A 613 -1.09 -5.72 -18.98
C ASP A 613 0.38 -5.90 -19.42
N ALA A 614 1.08 -4.81 -19.75
CA ALA A 614 2.51 -4.86 -20.03
C ALA A 614 3.28 -5.48 -18.85
N ALA A 615 4.37 -6.19 -19.14
CA ALA A 615 5.04 -7.05 -18.16
C ALA A 615 5.49 -6.31 -16.89
N ASP A 616 5.93 -5.06 -17.02
CA ASP A 616 6.30 -4.18 -15.92
C ASP A 616 5.08 -3.66 -15.15
N VAL A 617 4.00 -3.26 -15.84
CA VAL A 617 2.70 -2.89 -15.24
C VAL A 617 2.14 -4.06 -14.42
N ALA A 618 2.25 -5.28 -14.95
CA ALA A 618 1.75 -6.49 -14.33
C ALA A 618 2.49 -6.89 -13.05
N THR A 619 3.66 -6.30 -12.76
CA THR A 619 4.31 -6.52 -11.46
C THR A 619 3.57 -5.83 -10.31
N ALA A 620 2.73 -4.84 -10.59
CA ALA A 620 1.85 -4.19 -9.61
C ALA A 620 0.47 -4.88 -9.54
N SER A 621 0.46 -6.21 -9.34
CA SER A 621 -0.75 -7.01 -9.36
C SER A 621 -1.07 -7.68 -8.04
N TYR A 622 -2.33 -7.60 -7.61
CA TYR A 622 -2.83 -8.30 -6.43
C TYR A 622 -4.13 -9.03 -6.75
N ARG A 623 -4.17 -10.35 -6.54
CA ARG A 623 -5.38 -11.19 -6.69
C ARG A 623 -6.14 -10.99 -8.02
N GLY A 624 -5.39 -10.83 -9.11
CA GLY A 624 -5.95 -10.62 -10.46
C GLY A 624 -6.25 -9.16 -10.82
N LEU A 625 -6.13 -8.22 -9.90
CA LEU A 625 -6.15 -6.79 -10.19
C LEU A 625 -4.75 -6.36 -10.61
N VAL A 626 -4.60 -5.97 -11.87
CA VAL A 626 -3.35 -5.62 -12.54
C VAL A 626 -3.20 -4.11 -12.65
N GLY A 627 -1.99 -3.61 -12.39
CA GLY A 627 -1.67 -2.18 -12.46
C GLY A 627 -2.41 -1.38 -11.38
N LEU A 628 -2.41 -1.87 -10.14
CA LEU A 628 -3.02 -1.15 -9.01
C LEU A 628 -2.29 0.15 -8.70
N TRP A 629 -0.98 0.19 -8.92
CA TRP A 629 -0.12 1.36 -8.85
C TRP A 629 0.80 1.45 -10.06
N GLY A 630 1.38 2.64 -10.27
CA GLY A 630 2.16 2.95 -11.46
C GLY A 630 1.34 2.89 -12.74
N ASN A 631 2.05 2.96 -13.87
CA ASN A 631 1.51 3.23 -15.20
C ASN A 631 0.77 4.57 -15.24
N VAL A 632 -0.46 4.65 -14.75
CA VAL A 632 -1.21 5.90 -14.61
C VAL A 632 -1.78 5.99 -13.20
N ALA A 633 -1.80 7.20 -12.64
CA ALA A 633 -2.60 7.45 -11.44
C ALA A 633 -4.08 7.25 -11.80
N GLN A 634 -4.91 6.87 -10.82
CA GLN A 634 -6.30 6.51 -11.06
C GLN A 634 -7.22 7.45 -10.29
N TRP A 635 -8.13 8.13 -10.98
CA TRP A 635 -9.21 8.89 -10.36
C TRP A 635 -9.99 8.01 -9.39
N LEU A 636 -10.39 8.59 -8.27
CA LEU A 636 -11.11 7.90 -7.22
C LEU A 636 -12.34 8.71 -6.82
N ALA A 637 -13.52 8.11 -6.86
CA ALA A 637 -14.75 8.75 -6.42
C ALA A 637 -14.92 8.69 -4.88
N GLY A 638 -15.79 9.54 -4.33
CA GLY A 638 -16.26 9.42 -2.95
C GLY A 638 -15.33 9.98 -1.87
N LEU A 639 -14.32 10.75 -2.24
CA LEU A 639 -13.49 11.52 -1.32
C LEU A 639 -13.18 12.88 -1.95
N ARG A 640 -13.22 13.96 -1.17
CA ARG A 640 -12.86 15.31 -1.63
C ARG A 640 -12.48 16.22 -0.47
N THR A 641 -12.03 17.43 -0.79
CA THR A 641 -12.06 18.54 0.16
C THR A 641 -13.25 19.45 -0.13
N GLY A 642 -13.99 19.83 0.92
CA GLY A 642 -15.09 20.78 0.86
C GLY A 642 -14.63 22.24 0.74
N ALA A 643 -15.58 23.18 0.71
CA ALA A 643 -15.32 24.60 0.48
C ALA A 643 -14.40 25.28 1.52
N ALA A 644 -14.23 24.69 2.70
CA ALA A 644 -13.34 25.16 3.76
C ALA A 644 -12.00 24.39 3.81
N GLY A 645 -11.71 23.52 2.83
CA GLY A 645 -10.59 22.59 2.89
C GLY A 645 -10.79 21.46 3.91
N THR A 646 -12.04 21.24 4.37
CA THR A 646 -12.41 20.12 5.23
C THR A 646 -12.48 18.83 4.42
N LEU A 647 -12.04 17.73 4.98
CA LEU A 647 -12.13 16.42 4.35
C LEU A 647 -13.59 15.96 4.36
N GLU A 648 -14.12 15.65 3.18
CA GLU A 648 -15.46 15.10 3.00
C GLU A 648 -15.36 13.74 2.30
N ILE A 649 -16.14 12.77 2.77
CA ILE A 649 -16.17 11.42 2.24
C ILE A 649 -17.62 11.05 1.90
N ALA A 650 -17.82 10.20 0.88
CA ALA A 650 -19.15 9.64 0.63
C ALA A 650 -19.65 8.92 1.88
N ASP A 651 -20.95 9.02 2.16
CA ASP A 651 -21.55 8.36 3.32
C ASP A 651 -21.35 6.84 3.26
N PHE A 652 -20.94 6.24 4.38
CA PHE A 652 -20.62 4.81 4.42
C PHE A 652 -21.83 3.90 4.14
N ASN A 653 -23.07 4.38 4.22
CA ASN A 653 -24.26 3.58 3.90
C ASN A 653 -24.56 3.53 2.40
N GLY A 654 -23.81 4.27 1.58
CA GLY A 654 -23.96 4.24 0.14
C GLY A 654 -25.16 5.03 -0.38
N TYR A 655 -25.70 5.99 0.38
CA TYR A 655 -26.81 6.86 -0.06
C TYR A 655 -26.43 7.93 -1.09
N GLY A 656 -25.15 7.99 -1.50
CA GLY A 656 -24.65 9.01 -2.45
C GLY A 656 -24.56 10.43 -1.88
N THR A 657 -24.66 10.59 -0.55
CA THR A 657 -24.49 11.87 0.15
C THR A 657 -23.06 12.05 0.65
N TRP A 658 -22.66 13.29 0.95
CA TRP A 658 -21.36 13.60 1.55
C TRP A 658 -21.47 13.70 3.07
N ALA A 659 -20.51 13.09 3.77
CA ALA A 659 -20.28 13.24 5.20
C ALA A 659 -19.07 14.15 5.43
N ASP A 660 -19.28 15.24 6.17
CA ASP A 660 -18.21 16.13 6.64
C ASP A 660 -17.53 15.51 7.86
N THR A 661 -16.22 15.32 7.78
CA THR A 661 -15.43 14.72 8.86
C THR A 661 -15.04 15.72 9.94
N GLY A 662 -15.21 17.02 9.70
CA GLY A 662 -14.75 18.11 10.56
C GLY A 662 -13.22 18.24 10.63
N LEU A 663 -12.47 17.43 9.87
CA LEU A 663 -11.02 17.47 9.82
C LEU A 663 -10.57 18.37 8.67
N THR A 664 -9.76 19.38 8.96
CA THR A 664 -9.11 20.18 7.92
C THR A 664 -7.93 19.41 7.34
N ALA A 665 -7.85 19.32 6.00
CA ALA A 665 -6.68 18.80 5.33
C ALA A 665 -5.43 19.60 5.71
N ALA A 666 -4.30 18.94 5.98
CA ALA A 666 -3.04 19.60 6.24
C ALA A 666 -2.20 19.61 4.96
N THR A 667 -1.95 20.79 4.38
CA THR A 667 -1.09 20.94 3.19
C THR A 667 0.35 20.59 3.53
N THR A 668 0.72 19.34 3.34
CA THR A 668 2.12 18.95 3.12
C THR A 668 2.15 17.58 2.43
N ALA A 669 3.18 17.34 1.62
CA ALA A 669 3.47 15.99 1.14
C ALA A 669 4.03 15.20 2.32
N HIS A 670 3.49 14.01 2.56
CA HIS A 670 3.71 13.24 3.76
C HIS A 670 3.96 11.77 3.42
N TYR A 671 4.85 11.13 4.17
CA TYR A 671 4.95 9.67 4.19
C TYR A 671 4.35 9.18 5.53
N PRO A 672 3.22 8.44 5.52
CA PRO A 672 2.44 8.24 6.73
C PRO A 672 3.16 7.41 7.79
N LEU A 673 3.16 7.89 9.04
CA LEU A 673 3.52 7.08 10.22
C LEU A 673 2.29 6.42 10.86
N THR A 674 1.16 7.13 10.84
CA THR A 674 -0.13 6.70 11.37
C THR A 674 -1.25 7.08 10.40
N MET A 675 -2.39 6.40 10.52
CA MET A 675 -3.60 6.65 9.73
C MET A 675 -4.69 7.25 10.61
N LEU A 676 -5.55 8.08 10.03
CA LEU A 676 -6.70 8.69 10.70
C LEU A 676 -7.65 7.61 11.22
N HIS A 677 -8.21 7.87 12.40
CA HIS A 677 -9.14 6.96 13.08
C HIS A 677 -10.40 7.68 13.58
N SER A 678 -10.67 8.88 13.07
CA SER A 678 -11.87 9.66 13.42
C SER A 678 -13.11 8.99 12.85
N ALA A 679 -14.20 9.00 13.61
CA ALA A 679 -15.48 8.47 13.18
C ALA A 679 -16.62 9.39 13.64
N GLY A 680 -17.69 9.44 12.87
CA GLY A 680 -18.84 10.30 13.12
C GLY A 680 -20.07 9.86 12.32
N PRO A 681 -21.16 10.64 12.35
CA PRO A 681 -22.35 10.32 11.58
C PRO A 681 -22.01 10.22 10.08
N GLY A 682 -22.19 9.02 9.51
CA GLY A 682 -21.98 8.77 8.09
C GLY A 682 -20.53 8.53 7.65
N TYR A 683 -19.55 8.52 8.56
CA TYR A 683 -18.16 8.14 8.23
C TYR A 683 -17.44 7.41 9.38
N ASP A 684 -16.55 6.48 9.03
CA ASP A 684 -15.50 5.96 9.91
C ASP A 684 -14.20 5.92 9.11
N LEU A 685 -13.22 6.74 9.49
CA LEU A 685 -11.95 6.82 8.77
C LEU A 685 -11.05 5.62 9.02
N ARG A 686 -11.38 4.71 9.94
CA ARG A 686 -10.66 3.43 10.10
C ARG A 686 -10.91 2.47 8.94
N ASP A 687 -11.98 2.68 8.18
CA ASP A 687 -12.31 1.89 6.98
C ASP A 687 -11.54 2.36 5.73
N VAL A 688 -10.76 3.43 5.83
CA VAL A 688 -9.95 4.00 4.75
C VAL A 688 -8.54 4.31 5.22
N PHE A 689 -7.56 4.26 4.33
CA PHE A 689 -6.17 4.53 4.69
C PHE A 689 -5.81 5.98 4.36
N LEU A 690 -6.30 6.92 5.18
CA LEU A 690 -5.95 8.33 5.07
C LEU A 690 -4.93 8.70 6.15
N ALA A 691 -3.87 9.39 5.77
CA ALA A 691 -2.80 9.74 6.70
C ALA A 691 -3.28 10.72 7.76
N GLU A 692 -2.85 10.47 8.99
CA GLU A 692 -2.82 11.52 10.01
C GLU A 692 -1.67 12.49 9.69
N ALA A 693 -1.72 13.71 10.24
CA ALA A 693 -0.69 14.74 10.04
C ALA A 693 0.67 14.42 10.73
N ALA A 694 0.95 13.14 10.95
CA ALA A 694 2.22 12.63 11.46
C ALA A 694 3.00 11.97 10.33
N ASP A 695 4.14 12.56 9.99
CA ASP A 695 4.83 12.29 8.74
C ASP A 695 6.31 12.01 8.97
N ALA A 696 6.80 11.01 8.24
CA ALA A 696 8.23 10.80 8.09
C ALA A 696 8.78 11.74 7.00
N ALA A 697 10.03 12.17 7.16
CA ALA A 697 10.72 13.01 6.19
C ALA A 697 11.02 12.31 4.85
N SER A 698 10.91 10.97 4.81
CA SER A 698 11.12 10.14 3.62
C SER A 698 10.33 8.83 3.74
N GLY A 699 10.02 8.21 2.60
CA GLY A 699 9.38 6.89 2.56
C GLY A 699 10.15 5.84 3.36
N SER A 700 11.48 5.89 3.32
CA SER A 700 12.38 4.97 4.07
C SER A 700 12.29 5.09 5.60
N ALA A 701 11.64 6.12 6.13
CA ALA A 701 11.42 6.31 7.56
C ALA A 701 9.95 6.11 7.96
N ALA A 702 9.06 5.91 6.98
CA ALA A 702 7.62 5.86 7.18
C ALA A 702 7.12 4.45 7.52
N THR A 703 5.90 4.37 8.08
CA THR A 703 5.19 3.11 8.23
C THR A 703 4.57 2.69 6.90
N TRP A 704 4.02 3.65 6.16
CA TRP A 704 3.61 3.48 4.77
C TRP A 704 4.56 4.29 3.89
N PRO A 705 5.42 3.65 3.08
CA PRO A 705 6.49 4.32 2.35
C PRO A 705 6.00 5.06 1.10
N ASP A 706 4.75 4.85 0.68
CA ASP A 706 4.13 5.55 -0.43
C ASP A 706 3.71 6.97 -0.03
N ARG A 707 3.64 7.88 -1.02
CA ARG A 707 3.41 9.28 -0.75
C ARG A 707 1.93 9.64 -0.64
N HIS A 708 1.58 10.38 0.40
CA HIS A 708 0.29 11.04 0.57
C HIS A 708 0.42 12.56 0.37
N VAL A 709 -0.51 13.12 -0.38
CA VAL A 709 -0.68 14.57 -0.54
C VAL A 709 -2.15 14.87 -0.31
N ILE A 710 -2.46 15.67 0.72
CA ILE A 710 -3.82 16.10 1.03
C ILE A 710 -3.81 17.62 1.13
N ALA A 711 -4.30 18.30 0.09
CA ALA A 711 -4.22 19.74 0.05
C ALA A 711 -5.24 20.40 0.99
N ALA A 712 -4.79 21.36 1.80
CA ALA A 712 -5.62 22.33 2.51
C ALA A 712 -6.23 23.38 1.55
N ALA A 713 -6.79 22.93 0.44
CA ALA A 713 -7.44 23.75 -0.57
C ALA A 713 -8.88 23.25 -0.77
N PRO A 714 -9.83 24.14 -1.09
CA PRO A 714 -11.19 23.71 -1.37
C PRO A 714 -11.30 22.98 -2.70
N ASP A 715 -12.34 22.15 -2.81
CA ASP A 715 -12.73 21.47 -4.05
C ASP A 715 -11.57 20.72 -4.69
N ARG A 716 -10.92 19.84 -3.91
CA ARG A 716 -9.90 18.92 -4.38
C ARG A 716 -10.43 17.51 -4.46
N VAL A 717 -10.00 16.78 -5.48
CA VAL A 717 -10.36 15.39 -5.72
C VAL A 717 -9.12 14.49 -5.82
N PRO A 718 -9.24 13.21 -5.46
CA PRO A 718 -8.10 12.32 -5.36
C PRO A 718 -7.78 11.56 -6.65
N ALA A 719 -6.49 11.36 -6.88
CA ALA A 719 -5.97 10.27 -7.69
C ALA A 719 -5.06 9.36 -6.83
N VAL A 720 -5.05 8.06 -7.12
CA VAL A 720 -4.30 7.05 -6.34
C VAL A 720 -3.31 6.26 -7.19
N GLY A 721 -2.38 5.57 -6.54
CA GLY A 721 -1.46 4.61 -7.15
C GLY A 721 -0.18 5.22 -7.73
N GLY A 722 -0.20 6.50 -8.12
CA GLY A 722 0.94 7.17 -8.77
C GLY A 722 1.10 6.77 -10.24
N ALA A 723 1.73 7.66 -11.03
CA ALA A 723 1.93 7.47 -12.47
C ALA A 723 3.29 6.81 -12.79
N TRP A 724 3.57 6.63 -14.09
CA TRP A 724 4.76 5.98 -14.62
C TRP A 724 6.10 6.60 -14.22
N ASP A 725 6.12 7.81 -13.68
CA ASP A 725 7.33 8.58 -13.30
C ASP A 725 7.42 8.87 -11.80
N ALA A 726 6.51 8.34 -10.99
CA ALA A 726 6.43 8.62 -9.55
C ALA A 726 7.55 7.93 -8.73
N GLY A 727 8.23 6.93 -9.30
CA GLY A 727 9.29 6.19 -8.64
C GLY A 727 8.85 5.59 -7.29
N PRO A 728 9.59 5.83 -6.19
CA PRO A 728 9.25 5.29 -4.87
C PRO A 728 8.01 5.95 -4.23
N ASP A 729 7.49 7.05 -4.79
CA ASP A 729 6.29 7.70 -4.25
C ASP A 729 4.99 6.96 -4.63
N ALA A 730 5.03 6.10 -5.65
CA ALA A 730 3.91 5.27 -6.09
C ALA A 730 3.71 4.05 -5.18
N GLY A 731 2.54 3.42 -5.29
CA GLY A 731 2.23 2.19 -4.59
C GLY A 731 0.75 2.13 -4.16
N LEU A 732 0.38 1.04 -3.49
CA LEU A 732 -0.99 0.77 -3.07
C LEU A 732 -1.54 1.79 -2.05
N TRP A 733 -0.69 2.51 -1.34
CA TRP A 733 -1.09 3.59 -0.42
C TRP A 733 -0.80 4.97 -1.01
N ALA A 734 -0.32 5.10 -2.25
CA ALA A 734 -0.12 6.43 -2.84
C ALA A 734 -1.47 7.14 -3.06
N LEU A 735 -1.59 8.37 -2.55
CA LEU A 735 -2.79 9.22 -2.64
C LEU A 735 -2.41 10.67 -2.91
N THR A 736 -2.99 11.27 -3.94
CA THR A 736 -2.88 12.71 -4.22
C THR A 736 -4.27 13.34 -4.27
N LEU A 737 -4.69 13.94 -3.15
CA LEU A 737 -5.90 14.76 -3.00
C LEU A 737 -5.52 16.25 -3.14
N ASP A 738 -5.09 16.64 -4.34
CA ASP A 738 -4.74 18.03 -4.70
C ASP A 738 -5.16 18.41 -6.13
N HIS A 739 -5.86 17.51 -6.83
CA HIS A 739 -6.34 17.83 -8.17
C HIS A 739 -7.60 18.68 -8.12
N ALA A 740 -7.71 19.65 -9.02
CA ALA A 740 -8.98 20.28 -9.27
C ALA A 740 -9.89 19.29 -10.02
N PRO A 741 -11.21 19.29 -9.78
CA PRO A 741 -12.16 18.45 -10.53
C PRO A 741 -12.11 18.64 -12.05
N THR A 742 -11.62 19.80 -12.49
CA THR A 742 -11.45 20.17 -13.91
C THR A 742 -10.13 19.70 -14.52
N ASP A 743 -9.22 19.11 -13.74
CA ASP A 743 -7.93 18.64 -14.24
C ASP A 743 -8.14 17.47 -15.20
N ALA A 744 -7.43 17.53 -16.34
CA ALA A 744 -7.38 16.47 -17.32
C ALA A 744 -5.92 16.23 -17.69
N SER A 745 -5.37 15.09 -17.29
CA SER A 745 -3.95 14.78 -17.44
C SER A 745 -3.74 13.46 -18.16
N ALA A 746 -2.73 13.40 -19.03
CA ALA A 746 -2.32 12.17 -19.68
C ALA A 746 -1.78 11.12 -18.69
N ALA A 747 -1.41 11.54 -17.47
CA ALA A 747 -0.91 10.69 -16.39
C ALA A 747 -2.01 10.17 -15.46
N ILE A 748 -3.26 10.58 -15.65
CA ILE A 748 -4.39 10.19 -14.79
C ILE A 748 -5.47 9.51 -15.62
N GLY A 749 -5.79 8.27 -15.26
CA GLY A 749 -6.89 7.47 -15.76
C GLY A 749 -7.87 7.15 -14.65
N GLY A 750 -8.38 5.91 -14.62
CA GLY A 750 -9.32 5.44 -13.61
C GLY A 750 -9.52 3.94 -13.73
N ARG A 751 -10.44 3.39 -12.93
CA ARG A 751 -10.76 1.97 -12.94
C ARG A 751 -12.28 1.76 -12.88
N LEU A 752 -12.76 0.86 -13.72
CA LEU A 752 -14.16 0.49 -13.79
C LEU A 752 -14.55 -0.35 -12.58
N VAL A 753 -15.74 -0.13 -12.03
CA VAL A 753 -16.36 -1.01 -11.03
C VAL A 753 -17.79 -1.33 -11.45
N ARG A 754 -18.29 -2.49 -11.01
CA ARG A 754 -19.70 -2.84 -11.03
C ARG A 754 -20.16 -3.23 -9.64
N VAL A 755 -21.19 -2.55 -9.16
CA VAL A 755 -21.88 -2.85 -7.90
C VAL A 755 -23.30 -3.27 -8.26
N PRO A 756 -23.74 -4.51 -7.98
CA PRO A 756 -25.12 -4.91 -8.26
C PRO A 756 -26.09 -4.05 -7.45
N GLY A 757 -27.20 -3.68 -8.08
CA GLY A 757 -28.34 -3.06 -7.40
C GLY A 757 -29.24 -4.06 -6.70
#